data_AF-A0A520YPU7-F1
#
_entry.id   AF-A0A520YPU7-F1
#
_cell.length_a   1.000
_cell.length_b   1.000
_cell.length_c   1.000
_cell.angle_alpha   90.00
_cell.angle_beta   90.00
_cell.angle_gamma   90.00
#
_symmetry.space_group_name_H-M   'P 1'
#
loop_
_entity.id
_entity.type
_entity.pdbx_description
1 polymer ?
#
loop_
_entity_poly.entity_id
_entity_poly.type
_entity_poly.pdbx_seq_one_letter_code
_entity_poly.pdbx_strand_id
1 'polypeptide(L)'
;MTDHRPSSAEPPETDDDLRIEAPQKKAAGLASVRSSFAHMHLHGHGLPSAMRILGKMNQVDGFDCPGCAWPDPDDRAALTEFCENGAKAAAWETTRRRVDGKFFERHSIDELAERSDYWLGLQGRLTEPLLLRPGSRFYEPISWEEAFKRVAEALKALDSPDEAVFYTSGRTSNEAAFLYQLFVRAFGTNNLPDCSNMCHESSGVGLGETVGIGKGSVTLDDIHQADTIIVMGQNPGTNHPRMLTALQKAKKNGAQIIAVNPLPEAGLMGFVNPKSPAQVLSGGTQVADLFLQVQINGDVALLKALMCLLLETESEQPGEVLDQDFIGLYTEGFEELRAHLDAQDVDALIGAAGVTRAELERAVAIVLRSRKTIVCWAMGLTQHRNGVGNVREIVNFLLMRGSLGMPGAGTCPVRGHSNVQGDRTMGIHDRPSKALLDRIEEVFGFDPPRRPGFNTVEAIHAMLEGRAKLFFAMGGNFLQATPDTERTARALRSCKMTVYVSTKLNRGHLICGQSSIILPCLGRSEVDEQAYGPQFVTVENSMGVVHSSHGHLSPAHPKLYSESSIVAWLAEQVLGPETPVSWCWLIENYDRIRDLIEKTIPGFEDFNTRVRKPGGFHLYNSARERQFATESGKAQFTINPAPDLTLPEGCFRMMTVRTHDQYNTTVYGKDDRYRGVRGGRRVVFMNEADMQQAGLAPGSKVDISNDFGGELRVAPRFTVVPYPIPSRCVATYFPEANVLVPLNRYAEGSFTPASKDVTVRVAPSA
;
A
#
# COMPACT_ATOMS: atom_id res chain seq x y z
N MET A 1 24.75 -6.35 -37.07
CA MET A 1 23.79 -6.81 -36.07
C MET A 1 24.38 -6.47 -34.71
N THR A 2 24.13 -5.26 -34.23
CA THR A 2 24.53 -4.83 -32.89
C THR A 2 23.60 -5.51 -31.89
N ASP A 3 24.20 -6.18 -30.91
CA ASP A 3 23.54 -6.89 -29.82
C ASP A 3 22.73 -5.89 -28.98
N HIS A 4 21.44 -5.74 -29.31
CA HIS A 4 20.55 -4.73 -28.74
C HIS A 4 20.07 -5.19 -27.37
N ARG A 5 20.67 -4.66 -26.30
CA ARG A 5 20.12 -4.82 -24.96
C ARG A 5 18.83 -3.99 -24.84
N PRO A 6 17.70 -4.58 -24.41
CA PRO A 6 16.49 -3.82 -24.10
C PRO A 6 16.72 -2.85 -22.93
N SER A 7 15.96 -1.75 -22.86
CA SER A 7 16.05 -0.76 -21.77
C SER A 7 16.04 -1.43 -20.39
N SER A 8 17.01 -1.13 -19.52
CA SER A 8 17.16 -1.80 -18.22
C SER A 8 15.90 -1.69 -17.34
N ALA A 9 15.44 -2.83 -16.79
CA ALA A 9 14.28 -2.86 -15.90
C ALA A 9 14.63 -2.46 -14.46
N GLU A 10 15.88 -2.67 -14.06
CA GLU A 10 16.40 -2.23 -12.78
C GLU A 10 17.08 -0.85 -12.89
N PRO A 11 17.02 -0.03 -11.81
CA PRO A 11 17.80 1.19 -11.73
C PRO A 11 19.31 0.89 -11.71
N PRO A 12 20.16 1.86 -12.11
CA PRO A 12 21.60 1.70 -12.07
C PRO A 12 22.14 1.26 -10.70
N GLU A 13 23.20 0.45 -10.71
CA GLU A 13 23.85 -0.12 -9.52
C GLU A 13 24.82 0.86 -8.82
N THR A 14 24.51 2.16 -8.83
CA THR A 14 25.40 3.22 -8.33
C THR A 14 24.88 3.89 -7.07
N ASP A 15 25.69 3.85 -6.02
CA ASP A 15 25.47 4.51 -4.73
C ASP A 15 26.83 4.98 -4.16
N ASP A 16 27.58 5.70 -4.98
CA ASP A 16 28.96 6.11 -4.66
C ASP A 16 29.00 7.19 -3.56
N ASP A 17 27.89 7.89 -3.32
CA ASP A 17 27.73 8.91 -2.28
C ASP A 17 27.21 8.34 -0.95
N LEU A 18 27.05 7.02 -0.82
CA LEU A 18 26.43 6.40 0.34
C LEU A 18 27.27 6.57 1.60
N ARG A 19 26.64 7.10 2.66
CA ARG A 19 27.25 7.26 4.00
C ARG A 19 26.35 6.67 5.06
N ILE A 20 26.96 6.06 6.07
CA ILE A 20 26.28 5.46 7.22
C ILE A 20 26.56 6.31 8.47
N GLU A 21 25.48 6.67 9.15
CA GLU A 21 25.43 7.41 10.41
C GLU A 21 24.71 6.55 11.46
N ALA A 22 24.74 6.97 12.73
CA ALA A 22 23.97 6.30 13.77
C ALA A 22 22.44 6.46 13.55
N PRO A 23 21.63 5.40 13.73
CA PRO A 23 20.18 5.48 13.65
C PRO A 23 19.59 6.46 14.66
N GLN A 24 18.48 7.10 14.29
CA GLN A 24 17.75 8.00 15.18
C GLN A 24 16.83 7.23 16.10
N LYS A 25 16.69 7.68 17.34
CA LYS A 25 15.78 7.08 18.33
C LYS A 25 14.40 7.75 18.40
N LYS A 26 14.20 8.83 17.63
CA LYS A 26 12.97 9.64 17.66
C LYS A 26 12.58 10.08 16.25
N ALA A 27 11.28 10.08 15.98
CA ALA A 27 10.69 10.61 14.76
C ALA A 27 10.16 12.04 14.92
N ALA A 28 9.96 12.71 13.78
CA ALA A 28 9.46 14.08 13.62
C ALA A 28 10.38 15.22 14.16
N GLY A 29 9.81 16.33 14.66
CA GLY A 29 10.55 17.52 15.13
C GLY A 29 10.95 18.56 14.06
N LEU A 30 11.75 19.56 14.45
CA LEU A 30 12.15 20.70 13.59
C LEU A 30 12.82 20.30 12.27
N ALA A 31 13.57 19.20 12.27
CA ALA A 31 14.20 18.66 11.07
C ALA A 31 13.16 18.26 10.01
N SER A 32 11.95 17.89 10.43
CA SER A 32 10.86 17.49 9.54
C SER A 32 10.21 18.70 8.86
N VAL A 33 10.08 19.80 9.60
CA VAL A 33 9.61 21.08 9.05
C VAL A 33 10.59 21.62 8.01
N ARG A 34 11.89 21.66 8.34
CA ARG A 34 12.95 22.09 7.41
C ARG A 34 12.95 21.28 6.12
N SER A 35 12.89 19.95 6.24
CA SER A 35 12.81 19.04 5.10
C SER A 35 11.59 19.31 4.21
N SER A 36 10.41 19.48 4.82
CA SER A 36 9.16 19.78 4.09
C SER A 36 9.30 21.02 3.18
N PHE A 37 9.84 22.13 3.72
CA PHE A 37 10.04 23.36 2.93
C PHE A 37 11.20 23.24 1.93
N ALA A 38 12.25 22.48 2.25
CA ALA A 38 13.34 22.22 1.31
C ALA A 38 12.84 21.47 0.06
N HIS A 39 11.97 20.47 0.23
CA HIS A 39 11.35 19.78 -0.91
C HIS A 39 10.42 20.69 -1.71
N MET A 40 9.59 21.51 -1.05
CA MET A 40 8.77 22.50 -1.75
C MET A 40 9.63 23.45 -2.61
N HIS A 41 10.76 23.91 -2.06
CA HIS A 41 11.70 24.76 -2.79
C HIS A 41 12.36 24.04 -3.98
N LEU A 42 12.83 22.79 -3.78
CA LEU A 42 13.40 21.95 -4.83
C LEU A 42 12.45 21.79 -6.03
N HIS A 43 11.15 21.73 -5.76
CA HIS A 43 10.10 21.58 -6.77
C HIS A 43 9.56 22.91 -7.35
N GLY A 44 10.18 24.04 -6.98
CA GLY A 44 9.94 25.36 -7.59
C GLY A 44 9.00 26.27 -6.81
N HIS A 45 8.69 25.98 -5.55
CA HIS A 45 7.81 26.81 -4.72
C HIS A 45 8.59 27.68 -3.73
N GLY A 46 8.35 28.98 -3.77
CA GLY A 46 8.76 29.88 -2.68
C GLY A 46 7.90 29.68 -1.44
N LEU A 47 8.31 30.27 -0.32
CA LEU A 47 7.62 30.14 0.97
C LEU A 47 6.12 30.50 0.92
N PRO A 48 5.67 31.61 0.29
CA PRO A 48 4.24 31.93 0.23
C PRO A 48 3.42 30.88 -0.53
N SER A 49 3.92 30.42 -1.69
CA SER A 49 3.27 29.36 -2.46
C SER A 49 3.25 28.02 -1.72
N ALA A 50 4.34 27.69 -1.01
CA ALA A 50 4.43 26.46 -0.24
C ALA A 50 3.40 26.44 0.91
N MET A 51 3.31 27.55 1.67
CA MET A 51 2.32 27.71 2.73
C MET A 51 0.88 27.59 2.21
N ARG A 52 0.58 28.20 1.06
CA ARG A 52 -0.75 28.12 0.44
C ARG A 52 -1.12 26.68 0.04
N ILE A 53 -0.19 25.94 -0.56
CA ILE A 53 -0.41 24.54 -0.97
C ILE A 53 -0.59 23.65 0.25
N LEU A 54 0.34 23.71 1.21
CA LEU A 54 0.31 22.85 2.39
C LEU A 54 -0.86 23.18 3.31
N GLY A 55 -1.27 24.45 3.39
CA GLY A 55 -2.44 24.90 4.14
C GLY A 55 -3.78 24.44 3.56
N LYS A 56 -3.81 23.92 2.32
CA LYS A 56 -4.99 23.32 1.69
C LYS A 56 -5.01 21.79 1.69
N MET A 57 -3.96 21.15 2.18
CA MET A 57 -3.90 19.70 2.23
C MET A 57 -4.65 19.15 3.45
N ASN A 58 -5.46 18.11 3.23
CA ASN A 58 -6.27 17.42 4.24
C ASN A 58 -7.23 18.35 5.02
N GLN A 59 -7.68 19.42 4.37
CA GLN A 59 -8.69 20.35 4.92
C GLN A 59 -10.08 19.98 4.40
N VAL A 60 -11.15 20.46 5.05
CA VAL A 60 -12.55 20.19 4.64
C VAL A 60 -12.79 20.60 3.19
N ASP A 61 -12.36 21.81 2.84
CA ASP A 61 -12.44 22.39 1.50
C ASP A 61 -11.09 22.29 0.78
N GLY A 62 -10.31 21.24 1.06
CA GLY A 62 -8.95 21.04 0.59
C GLY A 62 -8.81 19.86 -0.36
N PHE A 63 -7.57 19.55 -0.75
CA PHE A 63 -7.26 18.28 -1.42
C PHE A 63 -6.72 17.27 -0.42
N ASP A 64 -7.05 16.01 -0.64
CA ASP A 64 -6.60 14.87 0.16
C ASP A 64 -5.17 14.50 -0.26
N CYS A 65 -4.31 14.22 0.71
CA CYS A 65 -2.94 13.82 0.47
C CYS A 65 -2.89 12.61 -0.49
N PRO A 66 -2.27 12.73 -1.68
CA PRO A 66 -2.24 11.62 -2.65
C PRO A 66 -1.43 10.41 -2.15
N GLY A 67 -0.67 10.58 -1.07
CA GLY A 67 0.10 9.52 -0.43
C GLY A 67 -0.75 8.59 0.42
N CYS A 68 -1.13 9.03 1.63
CA CYS A 68 -1.47 8.16 2.75
C CYS A 68 -2.98 8.09 3.04
N ALA A 69 -3.51 6.88 3.32
CA ALA A 69 -4.92 6.67 3.70
C ALA A 69 -5.22 6.81 5.20
N TRP A 70 -4.38 7.51 5.96
CA TRP A 70 -4.65 7.75 7.38
C TRP A 70 -5.80 8.75 7.54
N PRO A 71 -6.82 8.48 8.40
CA PRO A 71 -7.98 9.35 8.54
C PRO A 71 -7.63 10.75 9.04
N ASP A 72 -8.43 11.72 8.61
CA ASP A 72 -8.45 13.06 9.19
C ASP A 72 -9.30 13.09 10.47
N PRO A 73 -8.95 13.91 11.48
CA PRO A 73 -9.85 14.20 12.58
C PRO A 73 -11.15 14.85 12.08
N ASP A 74 -12.27 14.59 12.75
CA ASP A 74 -13.56 15.21 12.40
C ASP A 74 -13.53 16.73 12.63
N ASP A 75 -12.78 17.18 13.65
CA ASP A 75 -12.52 18.59 13.95
C ASP A 75 -11.33 19.13 13.13
N ARG A 76 -11.48 19.17 11.80
CA ARG A 76 -10.46 19.66 10.84
C ARG A 76 -10.04 21.14 11.00
N ALA A 77 -10.44 21.82 12.08
CA ALA A 77 -10.21 23.24 12.33
C ALA A 77 -8.74 23.60 12.65
N ALA A 78 -7.86 22.62 12.89
CA ALA A 78 -6.44 22.87 13.11
C ALA A 78 -5.72 23.14 11.78
N LEU A 79 -5.12 24.33 11.64
CA LEU A 79 -4.41 24.88 10.47
C LEU A 79 -3.29 24.03 9.81
N THR A 80 -3.08 22.75 10.15
CA THR A 80 -1.92 21.95 9.67
C THR A 80 -2.11 20.42 9.70
N GLU A 81 -3.09 19.84 9.01
CA GLU A 81 -3.27 18.36 8.97
C GLU A 81 -2.37 17.61 7.97
N PHE A 82 -1.07 17.94 7.93
CA PHE A 82 -0.09 17.26 7.09
C PHE A 82 1.14 16.75 7.85
N CYS A 83 1.78 15.71 7.30
CA CYS A 83 3.08 15.21 7.75
C CYS A 83 4.18 15.53 6.74
N GLU A 84 5.45 15.30 7.11
CA GLU A 84 6.61 15.53 6.23
C GLU A 84 6.49 14.79 4.89
N ASN A 85 6.10 13.51 4.91
CA ASN A 85 5.93 12.73 3.69
C ASN A 85 4.72 13.18 2.86
N GLY A 86 3.67 13.71 3.49
CA GLY A 86 2.58 14.37 2.78
C GLY A 86 3.05 15.64 2.09
N ALA A 87 3.87 16.47 2.75
CA ALA A 87 4.44 17.66 2.15
C ALA A 87 5.36 17.33 0.97
N LYS A 88 6.16 16.26 1.05
CA LYS A 88 6.96 15.76 -0.07
C LYS A 88 6.09 15.28 -1.24
N ALA A 89 4.99 14.57 -0.96
CA ALA A 89 4.04 14.14 -1.98
C ALA A 89 3.40 15.33 -2.70
N ALA A 90 2.95 16.34 -1.95
CA ALA A 90 2.43 17.58 -2.51
C ALA A 90 3.50 18.33 -3.32
N ALA A 91 4.73 18.46 -2.82
CA ALA A 91 5.83 19.08 -3.56
C ALA A 91 6.09 18.37 -4.89
N TRP A 92 6.11 17.04 -4.86
CA TRP A 92 6.38 16.19 -6.01
C TRP A 92 5.28 16.31 -7.07
N GLU A 93 4.01 16.31 -6.67
CA GLU A 93 2.85 16.45 -7.56
C GLU A 93 2.74 17.86 -8.14
N THR A 94 2.94 18.89 -7.32
CA THR A 94 2.73 20.30 -7.68
C THR A 94 3.95 20.97 -8.31
N THR A 95 4.96 20.19 -8.69
CA THR A 95 6.22 20.71 -9.22
C THR A 95 6.01 21.63 -10.43
N ARG A 96 6.83 22.68 -10.55
CA ARG A 96 6.77 23.61 -11.69
C ARG A 96 7.51 23.14 -12.94
N ARG A 97 8.25 22.03 -12.86
CA ARG A 97 8.95 21.43 -14.00
C ARG A 97 7.98 20.68 -14.90
N ARG A 98 8.29 20.59 -16.19
CA ARG A 98 7.46 19.95 -17.23
C ARG A 98 8.29 18.99 -18.06
N VAL A 99 7.65 17.91 -18.48
CA VAL A 99 8.16 16.90 -19.40
C VAL A 99 7.21 16.88 -20.59
N ASP A 100 7.63 17.53 -21.68
CA ASP A 100 6.88 17.73 -22.92
C ASP A 100 7.50 16.92 -24.07
N GLY A 101 6.95 17.03 -25.28
CA GLY A 101 7.48 16.36 -26.47
C GLY A 101 8.97 16.66 -26.72
N LYS A 102 9.43 17.88 -26.46
CA LYS A 102 10.86 18.26 -26.64
C LYS A 102 11.79 17.51 -25.70
N PHE A 103 11.33 17.14 -24.50
CA PHE A 103 12.09 16.26 -23.62
C PHE A 103 12.31 14.89 -24.27
N PHE A 104 11.26 14.30 -24.83
CA PHE A 104 11.32 12.98 -25.45
C PHE A 104 11.96 12.98 -26.84
N GLU A 105 12.04 14.11 -27.54
CA GLU A 105 12.89 14.26 -28.73
C GLU A 105 14.38 14.15 -28.40
N ARG A 106 14.79 14.55 -27.19
CA ARG A 106 16.20 14.59 -26.75
C ARG A 106 16.65 13.35 -26.00
N HIS A 107 15.71 12.58 -25.47
CA HIS A 107 15.99 11.47 -24.58
C HIS A 107 15.28 10.21 -25.07
N SER A 108 16.07 9.23 -25.51
CA SER A 108 15.57 7.90 -25.81
C SER A 108 15.22 7.12 -24.54
N ILE A 109 14.35 6.11 -24.67
CA ILE A 109 13.97 5.25 -23.53
C ILE A 109 15.16 4.51 -22.91
N ASP A 110 16.19 4.15 -23.70
CA ASP A 110 17.37 3.48 -23.15
C ASP A 110 18.28 4.45 -22.38
N GLU A 111 18.48 5.67 -22.87
CA GLU A 111 19.23 6.70 -22.13
C GLU A 111 18.53 7.08 -20.82
N LEU A 112 17.20 7.10 -20.81
CA LEU A 112 16.41 7.30 -19.61
C LEU A 112 16.55 6.11 -18.64
N ALA A 113 16.67 4.88 -19.15
CA ALA A 113 16.81 3.69 -18.33
C ALA A 113 18.14 3.66 -17.55
N GLU A 114 19.18 4.31 -18.07
CA GLU A 114 20.47 4.53 -17.38
C GLU A 114 20.40 5.56 -16.23
N ARG A 115 19.27 6.22 -16.03
CA ARG A 115 19.07 7.19 -14.93
C ARG A 115 18.39 6.51 -13.75
N SER A 116 18.63 7.00 -12.54
CA SER A 116 17.95 6.49 -11.34
C SER A 116 16.46 6.89 -11.32
N ASP A 117 15.65 6.13 -10.60
CA ASP A 117 14.21 6.45 -10.41
C ASP A 117 14.00 7.81 -9.75
N TYR A 118 14.89 8.17 -8.83
CA TYR A 118 14.92 9.50 -8.24
C TYR A 118 15.12 10.58 -9.31
N TRP A 119 16.07 10.40 -10.22
CA TRP A 119 16.31 11.35 -11.31
C TRP A 119 15.10 11.43 -12.25
N LEU A 120 14.52 10.29 -12.65
CA LEU A 120 13.33 10.24 -13.51
C LEU A 120 12.16 11.03 -12.89
N GLY A 121 11.91 10.81 -11.60
CA GLY A 121 10.86 11.52 -10.85
C GLY A 121 11.08 13.03 -10.69
N LEU A 122 12.31 13.52 -10.86
CA LEU A 122 12.65 14.95 -10.77
C LEU A 122 12.47 15.74 -12.07
N GLN A 123 12.18 15.07 -13.20
CA GLN A 123 12.12 15.74 -14.50
C GLN A 123 10.89 16.66 -14.65
N GLY A 124 9.76 16.31 -14.03
CA GLY A 124 8.57 17.19 -13.99
C GLY A 124 7.26 16.48 -14.27
N ARG A 125 6.21 17.28 -14.52
CA ARG A 125 4.86 16.83 -14.91
C ARG A 125 4.80 16.52 -16.40
N LEU A 126 4.20 15.39 -16.76
CA LEU A 126 3.83 15.09 -18.14
C LEU A 126 2.67 16.01 -18.57
N THR A 127 2.69 16.50 -19.81
CA THR A 127 1.78 17.58 -20.26
C THR A 127 0.91 17.29 -21.47
N GLU A 128 1.30 16.34 -22.30
CA GLU A 128 0.57 15.93 -23.50
C GLU A 128 0.69 14.41 -23.74
N PRO A 129 -0.28 13.77 -24.43
CA PRO A 129 -0.21 12.36 -24.76
C PRO A 129 1.03 12.01 -25.59
N LEU A 130 1.64 10.86 -25.29
CA LEU A 130 2.88 10.42 -25.93
C LEU A 130 2.71 9.01 -26.46
N LEU A 131 3.29 8.74 -27.63
CA LEU A 131 3.29 7.45 -28.30
C LEU A 131 4.72 6.97 -28.54
N LEU A 132 5.01 5.74 -28.16
CA LEU A 132 6.13 4.98 -28.66
C LEU A 132 5.62 4.04 -29.75
N ARG A 133 6.03 4.30 -31.00
CA ARG A 133 5.71 3.44 -32.14
C ARG A 133 6.51 2.14 -32.13
N PRO A 134 6.01 1.07 -32.77
CA PRO A 134 6.78 -0.15 -32.99
C PRO A 134 8.18 0.11 -33.56
N GLY A 135 9.19 -0.40 -32.86
CA GLY A 135 10.61 -0.24 -33.21
C GLY A 135 11.22 1.13 -32.91
N SER A 136 10.44 2.11 -32.42
CA SER A 136 10.97 3.41 -32.01
C SER A 136 11.66 3.32 -30.65
N ARG A 137 12.62 4.22 -30.41
CA ARG A 137 13.28 4.45 -29.12
C ARG A 137 12.89 5.77 -28.46
N PHE A 138 12.08 6.59 -29.15
CA PHE A 138 11.69 7.92 -28.72
C PHE A 138 10.17 8.01 -28.70
N TYR A 139 9.63 8.52 -27.59
CA TYR A 139 8.24 8.91 -27.52
C TYR A 139 8.01 10.16 -28.36
N GLU A 140 6.91 10.18 -29.11
CA GLU A 140 6.47 11.35 -29.88
C GLU A 140 5.13 11.86 -29.32
N PRO A 141 4.91 13.19 -29.27
CA PRO A 141 3.63 13.75 -28.87
C PRO A 141 2.55 13.43 -29.90
N ILE A 142 1.37 13.07 -29.43
CA ILE A 142 0.18 12.84 -30.26
C ILE A 142 -1.03 13.59 -29.68
N SER A 143 -2.07 13.78 -30.50
CA SER A 143 -3.33 14.36 -30.01
C SER A 143 -4.06 13.38 -29.09
N TRP A 144 -4.93 13.90 -28.21
CA TRP A 144 -5.83 13.08 -27.40
C TRP A 144 -6.74 12.19 -28.24
N GLU A 145 -7.29 12.73 -29.33
CA GLU A 145 -8.13 11.98 -30.27
C GLU A 145 -7.39 10.78 -30.86
N GLU A 146 -6.16 10.98 -31.33
CA GLU A 146 -5.33 9.90 -31.86
C GLU A 146 -4.96 8.88 -30.78
N ALA A 147 -4.68 9.35 -29.55
CA ALA A 147 -4.37 8.46 -28.44
C ALA A 147 -5.56 7.54 -28.10
N PHE A 148 -6.76 8.10 -27.94
CA PHE A 148 -7.97 7.32 -27.67
C PHE A 148 -8.31 6.37 -28.81
N LYS A 149 -8.21 6.85 -30.06
CA LYS A 149 -8.45 6.03 -31.25
C LYS A 149 -7.52 4.81 -31.28
N ARG A 150 -6.22 4.99 -31.06
CA ARG A 150 -5.24 3.89 -31.06
C ARG A 150 -5.49 2.86 -29.97
N VAL A 151 -5.81 3.33 -28.75
CA VAL A 151 -6.13 2.40 -27.64
C VAL A 151 -7.42 1.64 -27.96
N ALA A 152 -8.45 2.32 -28.50
CA ALA A 152 -9.70 1.69 -28.87
C ALA A 152 -9.54 0.66 -30.00
N GLU A 153 -8.78 0.98 -31.04
CA GLU A 153 -8.43 0.06 -32.12
C GLU A 153 -7.68 -1.17 -31.60
N ALA A 154 -6.72 -0.97 -30.68
CA ALA A 154 -5.95 -2.06 -30.08
C ALA A 154 -6.82 -2.99 -29.22
N LEU A 155 -7.76 -2.45 -28.45
CA LEU A 155 -8.72 -3.22 -27.64
C LEU A 155 -9.70 -4.01 -28.53
N LYS A 156 -10.25 -3.37 -29.57
CA LYS A 156 -11.19 -4.01 -30.52
C LYS A 156 -10.54 -5.09 -31.38
N ALA A 157 -9.23 -5.04 -31.56
CA ALA A 157 -8.47 -6.02 -32.34
C ALA A 157 -8.05 -7.27 -31.53
N LEU A 158 -8.42 -7.38 -30.26
CA LEU A 158 -8.17 -8.57 -29.45
C LEU A 158 -9.14 -9.69 -29.84
N ASP A 159 -8.68 -10.94 -29.74
CA ASP A 159 -9.52 -12.11 -30.04
C ASP A 159 -10.55 -12.37 -28.93
N SER A 160 -10.29 -11.85 -27.73
CA SER A 160 -11.14 -11.91 -26.54
C SER A 160 -10.86 -10.73 -25.61
N PRO A 161 -11.87 -10.18 -24.91
CA PRO A 161 -11.66 -9.14 -23.89
C PRO A 161 -10.67 -9.54 -22.78
N ASP A 162 -10.57 -10.84 -22.48
CA ASP A 162 -9.65 -11.37 -21.47
C ASP A 162 -8.17 -11.29 -21.87
N GLU A 163 -7.86 -10.90 -23.11
CA GLU A 163 -6.49 -10.61 -23.53
C GLU A 163 -6.02 -9.22 -23.09
N ALA A 164 -6.88 -8.43 -22.45
CA ALA A 164 -6.54 -7.15 -21.84
C ALA A 164 -6.46 -7.25 -20.31
N VAL A 165 -5.48 -6.55 -19.73
CA VAL A 165 -5.31 -6.37 -18.28
C VAL A 165 -5.43 -4.90 -17.93
N PHE A 166 -6.28 -4.58 -16.96
CA PHE A 166 -6.61 -3.21 -16.55
C PHE A 166 -6.17 -2.98 -15.10
N TYR A 167 -4.89 -2.65 -14.90
CA TYR A 167 -4.32 -2.42 -13.57
C TYR A 167 -4.77 -1.07 -12.97
N THR A 168 -5.01 -1.05 -11.66
CA THR A 168 -5.35 0.18 -10.92
C THR A 168 -4.41 0.41 -9.73
N SER A 169 -3.91 1.64 -9.62
CA SER A 169 -3.18 2.09 -8.43
C SER A 169 -4.12 2.64 -7.37
N GLY A 170 -3.79 2.41 -6.09
CA GLY A 170 -4.58 2.86 -4.93
C GLY A 170 -4.73 4.39 -4.73
N ARG A 171 -4.40 5.21 -5.73
CA ARG A 171 -4.51 6.67 -5.68
C ARG A 171 -5.68 7.20 -6.52
N THR A 172 -6.22 6.36 -7.41
CA THR A 172 -7.34 6.71 -8.28
C THR A 172 -8.52 7.12 -7.41
N SER A 173 -9.31 8.11 -7.84
CA SER A 173 -10.47 8.55 -7.08
C SER A 173 -11.64 7.58 -7.17
N ASN A 174 -12.62 7.70 -6.28
CA ASN A 174 -13.81 6.85 -6.32
C ASN A 174 -14.58 6.99 -7.64
N GLU A 175 -14.76 8.22 -8.14
CA GLU A 175 -15.48 8.46 -9.39
C GLU A 175 -14.73 7.84 -10.58
N ALA A 176 -13.41 8.01 -10.66
CA ALA A 176 -12.60 7.41 -11.71
C ALA A 176 -12.57 5.87 -11.60
N ALA A 177 -12.44 5.32 -10.40
CA ALA A 177 -12.43 3.88 -10.14
C ALA A 177 -13.77 3.23 -10.52
N PHE A 178 -14.90 3.87 -10.16
CA PHE A 178 -16.23 3.39 -10.51
C PHE A 178 -16.45 3.37 -12.03
N LEU A 179 -16.09 4.46 -12.72
CA LEU A 179 -16.17 4.50 -14.19
C LEU A 179 -15.24 3.45 -14.82
N TYR A 180 -14.04 3.25 -14.27
CA TYR A 180 -13.05 2.34 -14.83
C TYR A 180 -13.51 0.89 -14.73
N GLN A 181 -14.00 0.46 -13.57
CA GLN A 181 -14.52 -0.91 -13.45
C GLN A 181 -15.75 -1.13 -14.34
N LEU A 182 -16.61 -0.12 -14.47
CA LEU A 182 -17.82 -0.21 -15.29
C LEU A 182 -17.44 -0.38 -16.76
N PHE A 183 -16.48 0.43 -17.23
CA PHE A 183 -15.96 0.36 -18.58
C PHE A 183 -15.35 -1.02 -18.87
N VAL A 184 -14.48 -1.52 -17.99
CA VAL A 184 -13.79 -2.80 -18.19
C VAL A 184 -14.78 -3.98 -18.21
N ARG A 185 -15.81 -3.95 -17.37
CA ARG A 185 -16.86 -4.98 -17.37
C ARG A 185 -17.78 -4.88 -18.58
N ALA A 186 -18.12 -3.67 -19.02
CA ALA A 186 -18.85 -3.46 -20.26
C ALA A 186 -18.04 -3.90 -21.50
N PHE A 187 -16.70 -3.77 -21.45
CA PHE A 187 -15.80 -4.32 -22.45
C PHE A 187 -15.75 -5.86 -22.44
N GLY A 188 -16.11 -6.50 -21.32
CA GLY A 188 -16.35 -7.94 -21.24
C GLY A 188 -15.29 -8.73 -20.49
N THR A 189 -14.50 -8.11 -19.60
CA THR A 189 -13.56 -8.84 -18.73
C THR A 189 -13.62 -8.41 -17.26
N ASN A 190 -13.11 -9.26 -16.36
CA ASN A 190 -12.86 -8.95 -14.95
C ASN A 190 -11.35 -8.82 -14.63
N ASN A 191 -10.49 -8.69 -15.64
CA ASN A 191 -9.04 -8.54 -15.46
C ASN A 191 -8.67 -7.17 -14.86
N LEU A 192 -8.97 -6.99 -13.58
CA LEU A 192 -8.81 -5.77 -12.78
C LEU A 192 -7.84 -6.01 -11.62
N PRO A 193 -6.55 -6.35 -11.87
CA PRO A 193 -5.57 -6.42 -10.81
C PRO A 193 -5.33 -5.03 -10.23
N ASP A 194 -5.02 -4.96 -8.94
CA ASP A 194 -4.80 -3.67 -8.28
C ASP A 194 -3.64 -3.73 -7.29
N CYS A 195 -3.29 -2.57 -6.71
CA CYS A 195 -2.23 -2.53 -5.72
C CYS A 195 -2.59 -3.24 -4.40
N SER A 196 -3.88 -3.49 -4.11
CA SER A 196 -4.28 -4.26 -2.93
C SER A 196 -3.82 -5.72 -3.03
N ASN A 197 -3.84 -6.33 -4.23
CA ASN A 197 -3.27 -7.68 -4.44
C ASN A 197 -1.85 -7.78 -3.87
N MET A 198 -1.04 -6.71 -4.00
CA MET A 198 0.36 -6.67 -3.56
C MET A 198 0.56 -6.27 -2.09
N CYS A 199 -0.47 -5.72 -1.44
CA CYS A 199 -0.35 -5.15 -0.11
C CYS A 199 -1.24 -5.85 0.91
N HIS A 200 -2.54 -5.83 0.71
CA HIS A 200 -3.51 -5.93 1.78
C HIS A 200 -4.65 -6.92 1.48
N GLU A 201 -4.57 -7.64 0.36
CA GLU A 201 -5.44 -8.77 0.02
C GLU A 201 -5.46 -9.81 1.15
N SER A 202 -4.31 -10.15 1.74
CA SER A 202 -4.25 -11.06 2.88
C SER A 202 -5.10 -10.60 4.07
N SER A 203 -5.23 -9.28 4.30
CA SER A 203 -6.16 -8.76 5.30
C SER A 203 -7.61 -8.83 4.84
N GLY A 204 -7.89 -8.61 3.57
CA GLY A 204 -9.23 -8.75 2.99
C GLY A 204 -9.76 -10.17 3.15
N VAL A 205 -8.96 -11.17 2.76
CA VAL A 205 -9.27 -12.59 2.90
C VAL A 205 -9.43 -12.97 4.37
N GLY A 206 -8.41 -12.71 5.20
CA GLY A 206 -8.44 -13.12 6.61
C GLY A 206 -9.59 -12.50 7.41
N LEU A 207 -9.91 -11.23 7.20
CA LEU A 207 -11.05 -10.58 7.87
C LEU A 207 -12.39 -10.97 7.25
N GLY A 208 -12.45 -11.20 5.93
CA GLY A 208 -13.66 -11.69 5.27
C GLY A 208 -14.12 -13.03 5.82
N GLU A 209 -13.18 -13.96 6.02
CA GLU A 209 -13.47 -15.29 6.55
C GLU A 209 -13.81 -15.28 8.05
N THR A 210 -13.17 -14.40 8.82
CA THR A 210 -13.29 -14.42 10.29
C THR A 210 -14.37 -13.50 10.84
N VAL A 211 -14.60 -12.34 10.23
CA VAL A 211 -15.56 -11.34 10.72
C VAL A 211 -16.55 -10.87 9.65
N GLY A 212 -16.46 -11.41 8.42
CA GLY A 212 -17.41 -11.14 7.33
C GLY A 212 -17.16 -9.86 6.54
N ILE A 213 -16.16 -9.05 6.93
CA ILE A 213 -15.86 -7.78 6.25
C ILE A 213 -14.35 -7.56 6.14
N GLY A 214 -13.85 -7.37 4.91
CA GLY A 214 -12.44 -7.14 4.61
C GLY A 214 -11.87 -5.77 5.01
N LYS A 215 -12.48 -5.06 5.96
CA LYS A 215 -12.17 -3.68 6.38
C LYS A 215 -11.89 -3.61 7.89
N GLY A 216 -11.09 -2.63 8.30
CA GLY A 216 -10.85 -2.37 9.72
C GLY A 216 -12.12 -2.00 10.48
N SER A 217 -12.27 -2.49 11.70
CA SER A 217 -13.46 -2.26 12.53
C SER A 217 -13.39 -0.98 13.37
N VAL A 218 -12.21 -0.37 13.51
CA VAL A 218 -12.01 0.80 14.40
C VAL A 218 -12.17 2.13 13.67
N THR A 219 -12.46 3.18 14.43
CA THR A 219 -12.40 4.59 14.03
C THR A 219 -11.13 5.25 14.58
N LEU A 220 -10.86 6.49 14.18
CA LEU A 220 -9.79 7.28 14.78
C LEU A 220 -10.04 7.54 16.27
N ASP A 221 -11.30 7.72 16.67
CA ASP A 221 -11.62 8.00 18.07
C ASP A 221 -11.46 6.77 18.97
N ASP A 222 -11.73 5.57 18.45
CA ASP A 222 -11.45 4.31 19.16
C ASP A 222 -9.98 4.22 19.57
N ILE A 223 -9.05 4.68 18.72
CA ILE A 223 -7.62 4.70 19.07
C ILE A 223 -7.37 5.54 20.33
N HIS A 224 -8.11 6.64 20.52
CA HIS A 224 -7.96 7.48 21.71
C HIS A 224 -8.56 6.85 22.98
N GLN A 225 -9.47 5.88 22.83
CA GLN A 225 -10.20 5.24 23.93
C GLN A 225 -9.66 3.85 24.32
N ALA A 226 -8.69 3.32 23.57
CA ALA A 226 -8.12 2.01 23.83
C ALA A 226 -7.32 1.96 25.14
N ASP A 227 -7.40 0.84 25.85
CA ASP A 227 -6.54 0.56 27.01
C ASP A 227 -5.19 0.01 26.53
N THR A 228 -5.20 -0.75 25.44
CA THR A 228 -3.98 -1.31 24.83
C THR A 228 -4.03 -1.21 23.32
N ILE A 229 -2.91 -0.78 22.73
CA ILE A 229 -2.72 -0.77 21.28
C ILE A 229 -1.49 -1.62 20.95
N ILE A 230 -1.69 -2.66 20.15
CA ILE A 230 -0.60 -3.49 19.62
C ILE A 230 -0.31 -3.02 18.19
N VAL A 231 0.89 -2.52 17.92
CA VAL A 231 1.35 -2.10 16.59
C VAL A 231 2.28 -3.18 16.02
N MET A 232 1.77 -3.98 15.09
CA MET A 232 2.47 -5.16 14.55
C MET A 232 2.82 -5.00 13.06
N GLY A 233 4.06 -5.31 12.67
CA GLY A 233 4.46 -5.31 11.26
C GLY A 233 4.27 -3.95 10.56
N GLN A 234 4.40 -2.86 11.31
CA GLN A 234 4.17 -1.49 10.86
C GLN A 234 5.25 -0.52 11.38
N ASN A 235 5.62 0.46 10.57
CA ASN A 235 6.47 1.59 10.95
C ASN A 235 5.71 2.92 10.82
N PRO A 236 4.99 3.39 11.86
CA PRO A 236 4.25 4.65 11.81
C PRO A 236 5.15 5.87 11.55
N GLY A 237 6.40 5.86 12.02
CA GLY A 237 7.36 6.95 11.85
C GLY A 237 7.62 7.34 10.40
N THR A 238 7.74 6.33 9.55
CA THR A 238 7.97 6.51 8.11
C THR A 238 6.67 6.43 7.33
N ASN A 239 5.77 5.51 7.71
CA ASN A 239 4.67 5.12 6.84
C ASN A 239 3.37 5.85 7.07
N HIS A 240 3.06 6.13 8.33
CA HIS A 240 1.82 6.79 8.74
C HIS A 240 2.13 7.82 9.83
N PRO A 241 2.94 8.87 9.58
CA PRO A 241 3.44 9.72 10.67
C PRO A 241 2.33 10.43 11.47
N ARG A 242 1.16 10.61 10.86
CA ARG A 242 -0.03 11.15 11.54
C ARG A 242 -0.57 10.22 12.64
N MET A 243 -0.42 8.91 12.49
CA MET A 243 -0.75 7.92 13.52
C MET A 243 0.01 8.17 14.83
N LEU A 244 1.24 8.70 14.78
CA LEU A 244 2.00 9.02 16.00
C LEU A 244 1.28 10.04 16.89
N THR A 245 0.49 10.93 16.30
CA THR A 245 -0.31 11.90 17.06
C THR A 245 -1.49 11.21 17.76
N ALA A 246 -2.13 10.24 17.09
CA ALA A 246 -3.19 9.43 17.69
C ALA A 246 -2.66 8.53 18.82
N LEU A 247 -1.52 7.85 18.60
CA LEU A 247 -0.85 7.05 19.63
C LEU A 247 -0.42 7.90 20.83
N GLN A 248 0.09 9.11 20.58
CA GLN A 248 0.42 10.05 21.65
C GLN A 248 -0.81 10.48 22.46
N LYS A 249 -1.96 10.69 21.81
CA LYS A 249 -3.21 11.01 22.50
C LYS A 249 -3.71 9.82 23.32
N ALA A 250 -3.66 8.60 22.77
CA ALA A 250 -3.98 7.38 23.50
C ALA A 250 -3.10 7.20 24.75
N LYS A 251 -1.78 7.39 24.64
CA LYS A 251 -0.84 7.38 25.78
C LYS A 251 -1.22 8.39 26.86
N LYS A 252 -1.59 9.61 26.47
CA LYS A 252 -2.05 10.65 27.42
C LYS A 252 -3.34 10.24 28.14
N ASN A 253 -4.18 9.44 27.48
CA ASN A 253 -5.41 8.89 28.05
C ASN A 253 -5.17 7.61 28.88
N GLY A 254 -3.92 7.15 29.00
CA GLY A 254 -3.56 5.99 29.83
C GLY A 254 -3.32 4.69 29.07
N ALA A 255 -3.43 4.68 27.74
CA ALA A 255 -3.19 3.47 26.94
C ALA A 255 -1.76 2.94 27.12
N GLN A 256 -1.61 1.61 27.10
CA GLN A 256 -0.32 0.94 26.94
C GLN A 256 -0.10 0.53 25.47
N ILE A 257 1.13 0.67 24.98
CA ILE A 257 1.46 0.35 23.58
C ILE A 257 2.50 -0.76 23.52
N ILE A 258 2.17 -1.84 22.81
CA ILE A 258 3.09 -2.93 22.47
C ILE A 258 3.47 -2.76 20.98
N ALA A 259 4.77 -2.68 20.69
CA ALA A 259 5.27 -2.65 19.32
C ALA A 259 5.92 -3.99 18.96
N VAL A 260 5.52 -4.60 17.85
CA VAL A 260 6.03 -5.88 17.37
C VAL A 260 6.62 -5.71 15.97
N ASN A 261 7.95 -5.74 15.86
CA ASN A 261 8.65 -5.65 14.58
C ASN A 261 10.07 -6.25 14.69
N PRO A 262 10.65 -6.75 13.58
CA PRO A 262 12.06 -7.15 13.57
C PRO A 262 13.03 -5.96 13.76
N LEU A 263 12.65 -4.75 13.34
CA LEU A 263 13.50 -3.55 13.45
C LEU A 263 13.00 -2.60 14.54
N PRO A 264 13.89 -2.05 15.39
CA PRO A 264 13.54 -1.01 16.37
C PRO A 264 13.40 0.36 15.68
N GLU A 265 12.25 0.60 15.06
CA GLU A 265 11.99 1.80 14.26
C GLU A 265 11.85 3.07 15.13
N ALA A 266 12.42 4.19 14.67
CA ALA A 266 12.45 5.45 15.43
C ALA A 266 11.06 5.92 15.90
N GLY A 267 10.03 5.79 15.06
CA GLY A 267 8.66 6.18 15.39
C GLY A 267 7.93 5.25 16.37
N LEU A 268 8.43 4.04 16.59
CA LEU A 268 7.91 3.12 17.61
C LEU A 268 8.57 3.37 18.98
N MET A 269 9.80 3.90 18.97
CA MET A 269 10.53 4.21 20.20
C MET A 269 10.13 5.58 20.75
N GLY A 270 10.17 6.63 19.91
CA GLY A 270 9.89 7.99 20.37
C GLY A 270 9.35 8.94 19.30
N PHE A 271 8.52 9.88 19.73
CA PHE A 271 7.89 10.88 18.85
C PHE A 271 8.00 12.29 19.44
N VAL A 272 8.49 13.25 18.64
CA VAL A 272 8.49 14.68 18.99
C VAL A 272 7.44 15.39 18.16
N ASN A 273 6.31 15.76 18.76
CA ASN A 273 5.27 16.49 18.04
C ASN A 273 5.76 17.92 17.71
N PRO A 274 5.99 18.27 16.43
CA PRO A 274 6.51 19.58 16.07
C PRO A 274 5.50 20.70 16.34
N LYS A 275 4.22 20.37 16.53
CA LYS A 275 3.15 21.32 16.87
C LYS A 275 3.15 21.70 18.37
N SER A 276 3.93 21.02 19.22
CA SER A 276 3.97 21.26 20.67
C SER A 276 5.33 21.83 21.11
N PRO A 277 5.43 23.14 21.41
CA PRO A 277 6.68 23.75 21.88
C PRO A 277 7.25 23.07 23.13
N ALA A 278 6.39 22.67 24.07
CA ALA A 278 6.79 21.95 25.27
C ALA A 278 7.47 20.61 24.96
N GLN A 279 6.99 19.86 23.96
CA GLN A 279 7.60 18.57 23.58
C GLN A 279 8.90 18.73 22.80
N VAL A 280 9.01 19.79 21.99
CA VAL A 280 10.28 20.12 21.33
C VAL A 280 11.37 20.39 22.39
N LEU A 281 10.99 20.99 23.52
CA LEU A 281 11.89 21.25 24.66
C LEU A 281 12.13 20.01 25.54
N SER A 282 11.11 19.19 25.81
CA SER A 282 11.19 18.02 26.71
C SER A 282 11.72 16.74 26.04
N GLY A 283 11.94 16.76 24.72
CA GLY A 283 12.44 15.61 23.97
C GLY A 283 11.38 14.60 23.53
N GLY A 284 10.09 14.94 23.55
CA GLY A 284 9.00 14.11 23.00
C GLY A 284 8.40 13.06 23.93
N THR A 285 7.65 12.13 23.35
CA THR A 285 6.91 11.04 24.02
C THR A 285 7.55 9.70 23.67
N GLN A 286 7.80 8.85 24.67
CA GLN A 286 8.07 7.43 24.43
C GLN A 286 6.78 6.77 23.93
N VAL A 287 6.84 6.12 22.78
CA VAL A 287 5.63 5.57 22.13
C VAL A 287 5.34 4.17 22.67
N ALA A 288 6.22 3.18 22.44
CA ALA A 288 6.04 1.83 22.95
C ALA A 288 6.46 1.69 24.43
N ASP A 289 5.60 1.04 25.21
CA ASP A 289 5.89 0.58 26.58
C ASP A 289 6.66 -0.75 26.55
N LEU A 290 6.38 -1.58 25.55
CA LEU A 290 7.06 -2.86 25.29
C LEU A 290 7.37 -2.97 23.80
N PHE A 291 8.61 -3.31 23.47
CA PHE A 291 9.02 -3.67 22.11
C PHE A 291 9.35 -5.17 22.08
N LEU A 292 8.67 -5.90 21.20
CA LEU A 292 8.90 -7.31 20.95
C LEU A 292 9.62 -7.45 19.61
N GLN A 293 10.89 -7.81 19.65
CA GLN A 293 11.72 -7.96 18.46
C GLN A 293 11.47 -9.32 17.80
N VAL A 294 10.32 -9.46 17.14
CA VAL A 294 9.94 -10.71 16.48
C VAL A 294 10.92 -11.07 15.36
N GLN A 295 11.25 -12.35 15.23
CA GLN A 295 11.96 -12.87 14.06
C GLN A 295 11.08 -12.70 12.81
N ILE A 296 11.68 -12.49 11.64
CA ILE A 296 10.90 -12.44 10.40
C ILE A 296 10.14 -13.75 10.23
N ASN A 297 8.81 -13.65 10.07
CA ASN A 297 7.86 -14.75 9.95
C ASN A 297 7.52 -15.46 11.28
N GLY A 298 7.97 -14.94 12.43
CA GLY A 298 7.65 -15.46 13.76
C GLY A 298 6.29 -15.03 14.32
N ASP A 299 5.49 -14.28 13.55
CA ASP A 299 4.29 -13.59 14.02
C ASP A 299 3.17 -14.53 14.48
N VAL A 300 2.89 -15.62 13.73
CA VAL A 300 1.94 -16.67 14.16
C VAL A 300 2.40 -17.30 15.47
N ALA A 301 3.70 -17.60 15.59
CA ALA A 301 4.23 -18.23 16.78
C ALA A 301 4.09 -17.31 18.01
N LEU A 302 4.34 -16.01 17.84
CA LEU A 302 4.17 -15.01 18.88
C LEU A 302 2.70 -14.92 19.36
N LEU A 303 1.75 -14.83 18.43
CA LEU A 303 0.33 -14.71 18.75
C LEU A 303 -0.20 -15.99 19.41
N LYS A 304 0.22 -17.17 18.94
CA LYS A 304 -0.11 -18.44 19.60
C LYS A 304 0.46 -18.54 20.99
N ALA A 305 1.74 -18.22 21.18
CA ALA A 305 2.37 -18.26 22.50
C ALA A 305 1.65 -17.31 23.47
N LEU A 306 1.28 -16.10 23.02
CA LEU A 306 0.45 -15.17 23.79
C LEU A 306 -0.89 -15.82 24.18
N MET A 307 -1.61 -16.43 23.24
CA MET A 307 -2.90 -17.08 23.52
C MET A 307 -2.76 -18.31 24.43
N CYS A 308 -1.72 -19.13 24.29
CA CYS A 308 -1.43 -20.24 25.20
C CYS A 308 -1.25 -19.74 26.63
N LEU A 309 -0.45 -18.69 26.85
CA LEU A 309 -0.27 -18.12 28.19
C LEU A 309 -1.56 -17.49 28.74
N LEU A 310 -2.44 -16.96 27.89
CA LEU A 310 -3.77 -16.50 28.31
C LEU A 310 -4.65 -17.68 28.75
N LEU A 311 -4.61 -18.83 28.07
CA LEU A 311 -5.33 -20.05 28.49
C LEU A 311 -4.78 -20.64 29.79
N GLU A 312 -3.46 -20.63 29.96
CA GLU A 312 -2.81 -21.01 31.23
C GLU A 312 -3.30 -20.11 32.36
N THR A 313 -3.30 -18.79 32.15
CA THR A 313 -3.77 -17.83 33.17
C THR A 313 -5.27 -17.99 33.45
N GLU A 314 -6.11 -18.21 32.42
CA GLU A 314 -7.54 -18.50 32.60
C GLU A 314 -7.76 -19.77 33.43
N SER A 315 -6.91 -20.78 33.27
CA SER A 315 -7.01 -22.02 34.06
C SER A 315 -6.67 -21.79 35.53
N GLU A 316 -5.78 -20.84 35.82
CA GLU A 316 -5.43 -20.41 37.18
C GLU A 316 -6.45 -19.43 37.78
N GLN A 317 -7.08 -18.61 36.93
CA GLN A 317 -8.03 -17.55 37.30
C GLN A 317 -9.30 -17.61 36.41
N PRO A 318 -10.17 -18.62 36.62
CA PRO A 318 -11.31 -18.85 35.73
C PRO A 318 -12.29 -17.67 35.65
N GLY A 319 -12.62 -17.26 34.43
CA GLY A 319 -13.56 -16.18 34.15
C GLY A 319 -12.97 -14.76 34.25
N GLU A 320 -11.66 -14.62 34.49
CA GLU A 320 -11.00 -13.32 34.60
C GLU A 320 -10.21 -12.94 33.33
N VAL A 321 -9.83 -13.91 32.49
CA VAL A 321 -8.92 -13.71 31.35
C VAL A 321 -9.61 -13.81 30.00
N LEU A 322 -10.61 -14.66 29.83
CA LEU A 322 -11.38 -14.76 28.58
C LEU A 322 -12.75 -14.11 28.70
N ASP A 323 -13.23 -13.51 27.60
CA ASP A 323 -14.62 -13.02 27.55
C ASP A 323 -15.56 -14.17 27.14
N GLN A 324 -15.91 -14.99 28.13
CA GLN A 324 -16.73 -16.20 27.94
C GLN A 324 -18.12 -15.88 27.34
N ASP A 325 -18.73 -14.76 27.75
CA ASP A 325 -20.03 -14.32 27.22
C ASP A 325 -19.90 -13.94 25.75
N PHE A 326 -18.86 -13.18 25.39
CA PHE A 326 -18.60 -12.82 24.00
C PHE A 326 -18.36 -14.06 23.14
N ILE A 327 -17.51 -14.98 23.62
CA ILE A 327 -17.18 -16.23 22.94
C ILE A 327 -18.46 -17.04 22.69
N GLY A 328 -19.28 -17.29 23.71
CA GLY A 328 -20.50 -18.10 23.57
C GLY A 328 -21.56 -17.48 22.66
N LEU A 329 -21.76 -16.16 22.75
CA LEU A 329 -22.82 -15.46 22.02
C LEU A 329 -22.45 -15.17 20.56
N TYR A 330 -21.22 -14.70 20.31
CA TYR A 330 -20.85 -14.05 19.05
C TYR A 330 -19.85 -14.83 18.21
N THR A 331 -19.31 -15.94 18.71
CA THR A 331 -18.25 -16.69 18.02
C THR A 331 -18.61 -18.16 17.77
N GLU A 332 -17.81 -18.80 16.92
CA GLU A 332 -17.83 -20.22 16.62
C GLU A 332 -16.39 -20.74 16.44
N GLY A 333 -16.14 -22.01 16.74
CA GLY A 333 -14.81 -22.64 16.56
C GLY A 333 -13.83 -22.52 17.74
N PHE A 334 -14.28 -22.00 18.90
CA PHE A 334 -13.39 -21.76 20.05
C PHE A 334 -12.81 -23.03 20.65
N GLU A 335 -13.62 -24.08 20.81
CA GLU A 335 -13.17 -25.34 21.43
C GLU A 335 -12.11 -26.05 20.56
N GLU A 336 -12.25 -25.99 19.24
CA GLU A 336 -11.27 -26.49 18.29
C GLU A 336 -9.95 -25.71 18.37
N LEU A 337 -10.01 -24.37 18.47
CA LEU A 337 -8.83 -23.55 18.68
C LEU A 337 -8.17 -23.85 20.03
N ARG A 338 -8.95 -23.95 21.11
CA ARG A 338 -8.46 -24.25 22.45
C ARG A 338 -7.72 -25.59 22.48
N ALA A 339 -8.34 -26.65 21.96
CA ALA A 339 -7.71 -27.97 21.88
C ALA A 339 -6.41 -27.93 21.05
N HIS A 340 -6.37 -27.12 20.00
CA HIS A 340 -5.16 -26.92 19.21
C HIS A 340 -4.06 -26.19 19.98
N LEU A 341 -4.40 -25.16 20.76
CA LEU A 341 -3.46 -24.39 21.60
C LEU A 341 -2.93 -25.20 22.78
N ASP A 342 -3.78 -26.01 23.44
CA ASP A 342 -3.40 -26.90 24.54
C ASP A 342 -2.39 -27.98 24.10
N ALA A 343 -2.36 -28.30 22.81
CA ALA A 343 -1.41 -29.24 22.22
C ALA A 343 -0.08 -28.62 21.77
N GLN A 344 0.11 -27.30 21.91
CA GLN A 344 1.34 -26.62 21.48
C GLN A 344 2.44 -26.70 22.55
N ASP A 345 3.69 -26.74 22.09
CA ASP A 345 4.85 -26.47 22.93
C ASP A 345 5.11 -24.96 22.97
N VAL A 346 4.78 -24.34 24.11
CA VAL A 346 4.88 -22.88 24.29
C VAL A 346 6.32 -22.38 24.22
N ASP A 347 7.30 -23.15 24.73
CA ASP A 347 8.71 -22.75 24.65
C ASP A 347 9.23 -22.82 23.22
N ALA A 348 8.80 -23.81 22.44
CA ALA A 348 9.10 -23.87 21.01
C ALA A 348 8.48 -22.68 20.25
N LEU A 349 7.25 -22.28 20.58
CA LEU A 349 6.60 -21.11 19.98
C LEU A 349 7.33 -19.80 20.32
N ILE A 350 7.75 -19.62 21.58
CA ILE A 350 8.55 -18.47 22.03
C ILE A 350 9.87 -18.42 21.25
N GLY A 351 10.56 -19.56 21.12
CA GLY A 351 11.79 -19.69 20.34
C GLY A 351 11.59 -19.32 18.86
N ALA A 352 10.51 -19.82 18.24
CA ALA A 352 10.17 -19.49 16.85
C ALA A 352 9.77 -18.02 16.65
N ALA A 353 9.12 -17.40 17.65
CA ALA A 353 8.82 -15.98 17.62
C ALA A 353 10.08 -15.11 17.71
N GLY A 354 11.19 -15.64 18.24
CA GLY A 354 12.45 -14.90 18.44
C GLY A 354 12.41 -13.91 19.60
N VAL A 355 11.48 -14.10 20.54
CA VAL A 355 11.35 -13.27 21.75
C VAL A 355 11.69 -14.09 22.99
N THR A 356 11.95 -13.43 24.12
CA THR A 356 12.16 -14.12 25.40
C THR A 356 10.84 -14.39 26.11
N ARG A 357 10.81 -15.44 26.94
CA ARG A 357 9.67 -15.74 27.82
C ARG A 357 9.30 -14.54 28.71
N ALA A 358 10.29 -13.86 29.28
CA ALA A 358 10.07 -12.67 30.12
C ALA A 358 9.47 -11.48 29.34
N GLU A 359 9.81 -11.31 28.05
CA GLU A 359 9.15 -10.33 27.20
C GLU A 359 7.69 -10.69 26.93
N LEU A 360 7.42 -11.96 26.67
CA LEU A 360 6.06 -12.44 26.41
C LEU A 360 5.18 -12.35 27.66
N GLU A 361 5.69 -12.72 28.85
CA GLU A 361 4.98 -12.57 30.13
C GLU A 361 4.65 -11.10 30.43
N ARG A 362 5.55 -10.16 30.09
CA ARG A 362 5.24 -8.72 30.17
C ARG A 362 4.13 -8.32 29.21
N ALA A 363 4.08 -8.89 28.01
CA ALA A 363 3.00 -8.65 27.06
C ALA A 363 1.66 -9.17 27.60
N VAL A 364 1.64 -10.40 28.15
CA VAL A 364 0.49 -10.99 28.85
C VAL A 364 0.01 -10.06 29.97
N ALA A 365 0.91 -9.58 30.82
CA ALA A 365 0.56 -8.68 31.93
C ALA A 365 -0.09 -7.37 31.48
N ILE A 366 0.30 -6.82 30.33
CA ILE A 366 -0.33 -5.64 29.72
C ILE A 366 -1.74 -6.01 29.20
N VAL A 367 -1.84 -7.10 28.45
CA VAL A 367 -3.09 -7.57 27.84
C VAL A 367 -4.15 -7.92 28.89
N LEU A 368 -3.76 -8.55 30.00
CA LEU A 368 -4.68 -8.90 31.09
C LEU A 368 -5.34 -7.68 31.75
N ARG A 369 -4.66 -6.53 31.75
CA ARG A 369 -5.21 -5.27 32.27
C ARG A 369 -6.14 -4.58 31.28
N SER A 370 -6.15 -5.02 30.02
CA SER A 370 -6.90 -4.40 28.95
C SER A 370 -8.26 -5.06 28.77
N ARG A 371 -9.31 -4.23 28.69
CA ARG A 371 -10.62 -4.65 28.15
C ARG A 371 -10.81 -4.15 26.72
N LYS A 372 -10.14 -3.05 26.36
CA LYS A 372 -10.23 -2.40 25.06
C LYS A 372 -8.91 -2.51 24.32
N THR A 373 -8.74 -3.59 23.57
CA THR A 373 -7.52 -3.83 22.77
C THR A 373 -7.75 -3.54 21.29
N ILE A 374 -6.86 -2.75 20.70
CA ILE A 374 -6.75 -2.56 19.25
C ILE A 374 -5.47 -3.20 18.75
N VAL A 375 -5.55 -3.97 17.67
CA VAL A 375 -4.37 -4.42 16.93
C VAL A 375 -4.28 -3.66 15.61
N CYS A 376 -3.23 -2.86 15.49
CA CYS A 376 -2.85 -2.13 14.28
C CYS A 376 -1.80 -2.91 13.50
N TRP A 377 -2.02 -3.14 12.21
CA TRP A 377 -1.02 -3.82 11.37
C TRP A 377 -0.90 -3.27 9.96
N ALA A 378 0.21 -3.63 9.30
CA ALA A 378 0.46 -3.30 7.90
C ALA A 378 1.19 -4.45 7.17
N MET A 379 2.05 -4.10 6.22
CA MET A 379 2.68 -5.06 5.29
C MET A 379 3.65 -6.03 5.94
N GLY A 380 4.15 -5.74 7.14
CA GLY A 380 5.00 -6.69 7.89
C GLY A 380 4.25 -7.94 8.35
N LEU A 381 2.93 -8.01 8.16
CA LEU A 381 2.16 -9.24 8.38
C LEU A 381 1.57 -9.81 7.08
N THR A 382 1.20 -8.96 6.13
CA THR A 382 0.41 -9.40 4.96
C THR A 382 1.26 -9.95 3.82
N GLN A 383 2.52 -9.52 3.71
CA GLN A 383 3.46 -9.91 2.64
C GLN A 383 4.34 -11.11 3.05
N HIS A 384 3.71 -12.10 3.68
CA HIS A 384 4.29 -13.38 4.09
C HIS A 384 3.53 -14.52 3.40
N ARG A 385 4.14 -15.70 3.23
CA ARG A 385 3.44 -16.87 2.66
C ARG A 385 2.20 -17.27 3.48
N ASN A 386 2.25 -17.11 4.80
CA ASN A 386 1.16 -17.30 5.75
C ASN A 386 0.47 -15.97 6.12
N GLY A 387 0.51 -14.95 5.26
CA GLY A 387 -0.02 -13.61 5.58
C GLY A 387 -1.51 -13.58 5.94
N VAL A 388 -2.33 -14.47 5.37
CA VAL A 388 -3.73 -14.67 5.77
C VAL A 388 -3.80 -15.24 7.20
N GLY A 389 -2.98 -16.24 7.51
CA GLY A 389 -2.86 -16.82 8.85
C GLY A 389 -2.45 -15.81 9.92
N ASN A 390 -1.51 -14.91 9.60
CA ASN A 390 -1.14 -13.81 10.51
C ASN A 390 -2.35 -12.95 10.90
N VAL A 391 -3.19 -12.59 9.94
CA VAL A 391 -4.39 -11.77 10.18
C VAL A 391 -5.43 -12.56 10.99
N ARG A 392 -5.64 -13.83 10.66
CA ARG A 392 -6.56 -14.71 11.38
C ARG A 392 -6.15 -14.93 12.84
N GLU A 393 -4.86 -15.06 13.14
CA GLU A 393 -4.39 -15.18 14.53
C GLU A 393 -4.56 -13.87 15.33
N ILE A 394 -4.46 -12.70 14.69
CA ILE A 394 -4.84 -11.43 15.32
C ILE A 394 -6.31 -11.45 15.73
N VAL A 395 -7.17 -11.94 14.83
CA VAL A 395 -8.61 -12.04 15.10
C VAL A 395 -8.88 -13.03 16.21
N ASN A 396 -8.29 -14.24 16.19
CA ASN A 396 -8.38 -15.21 17.29
C ASN A 396 -8.08 -14.55 18.65
N PHE A 397 -6.95 -13.84 18.75
CA PHE A 397 -6.57 -13.14 19.97
C PHE A 397 -7.62 -12.10 20.42
N LEU A 398 -8.12 -11.28 19.49
CA LEU A 398 -9.14 -10.27 19.80
C LEU A 398 -10.48 -10.92 20.23
N LEU A 399 -10.88 -12.03 19.59
CA LEU A 399 -12.09 -12.77 19.92
C LEU A 399 -11.99 -13.41 21.32
N MET A 400 -10.83 -14.01 21.68
CA MET A 400 -10.57 -14.54 23.03
C MET A 400 -10.77 -13.48 24.11
N ARG A 401 -10.40 -12.24 23.82
CA ARG A 401 -10.51 -11.10 24.75
C ARG A 401 -11.83 -10.31 24.63
N GLY A 402 -12.76 -10.72 23.77
CA GLY A 402 -13.98 -9.96 23.50
C GLY A 402 -13.74 -8.53 22.97
N SER A 403 -12.53 -8.26 22.47
CA SER A 403 -12.05 -6.94 22.06
C SER A 403 -12.47 -6.62 20.63
N LEU A 404 -13.75 -6.81 20.30
CA LEU A 404 -14.33 -6.52 18.99
C LEU A 404 -15.79 -6.05 19.13
N GLY A 405 -16.18 -5.10 18.27
CA GLY A 405 -17.53 -4.54 18.26
C GLY A 405 -17.85 -3.73 19.51
N MET A 406 -16.90 -2.91 19.97
CA MET A 406 -17.08 -1.95 21.06
C MET A 406 -16.13 -0.76 20.93
N PRO A 407 -16.45 0.40 21.53
CA PRO A 407 -15.57 1.56 21.50
C PRO A 407 -14.19 1.29 22.11
N GLY A 408 -13.15 1.67 21.39
CA GLY A 408 -11.76 1.49 21.79
C GLY A 408 -11.16 0.11 21.53
N ALA A 409 -11.85 -0.79 20.80
CA ALA A 409 -11.36 -2.14 20.53
C ALA A 409 -11.57 -2.58 19.08
N GLY A 410 -10.69 -3.46 18.59
CA GLY A 410 -10.89 -4.17 17.33
C GLY A 410 -9.70 -4.16 16.37
N THR A 411 -10.03 -4.35 15.10
CA THR A 411 -9.07 -4.56 14.02
C THR A 411 -8.72 -3.27 13.30
N CYS A 412 -7.42 -3.01 13.11
CA CYS A 412 -6.91 -1.80 12.47
C CYS A 412 -5.84 -2.13 11.38
N PRO A 413 -6.24 -2.69 10.22
CA PRO A 413 -5.36 -2.77 9.06
C PRO A 413 -5.07 -1.35 8.52
N VAL A 414 -3.86 -0.84 8.77
CA VAL A 414 -3.47 0.51 8.35
C VAL A 414 -3.03 0.50 6.89
N ARG A 415 -3.95 0.89 6.00
CA ARG A 415 -3.72 0.86 4.54
C ARG A 415 -2.70 1.91 4.11
N GLY A 416 -1.99 1.61 3.01
CA GLY A 416 -0.96 2.48 2.46
C GLY A 416 -1.51 3.64 1.63
N HIS A 417 -1.91 3.34 0.39
CA HIS A 417 -2.37 4.34 -0.58
C HIS A 417 -3.67 5.00 -0.21
N SER A 418 -3.72 6.32 -0.41
CA SER A 418 -4.82 7.22 -0.05
C SER A 418 -6.23 6.74 -0.37
N ASN A 419 -6.44 6.01 -1.47
CA ASN A 419 -7.76 5.53 -1.87
C ASN A 419 -7.85 4.02 -2.18
N VAL A 420 -6.87 3.19 -1.78
CA VAL A 420 -6.92 1.75 -2.11
C VAL A 420 -8.18 1.05 -1.60
N GLN A 421 -8.72 1.54 -0.47
CA GLN A 421 -9.97 1.03 0.07
C GLN A 421 -11.17 1.48 -0.77
N GLY A 422 -11.16 2.74 -1.21
CA GLY A 422 -12.19 3.30 -2.08
C GLY A 422 -12.23 2.60 -3.43
N ASP A 423 -11.08 2.36 -4.07
CA ASP A 423 -10.99 1.62 -5.33
C ASP A 423 -11.69 0.25 -5.23
N ARG A 424 -11.40 -0.51 -4.16
CA ARG A 424 -12.04 -1.81 -3.88
C ARG A 424 -13.55 -1.67 -3.62
N THR A 425 -13.96 -0.67 -2.85
CA THR A 425 -15.38 -0.36 -2.63
C THR A 425 -16.08 -0.05 -3.94
N MET A 426 -15.43 0.69 -4.85
CA MET A 426 -15.97 1.06 -6.16
C MET A 426 -16.00 -0.09 -7.17
N GLY A 427 -15.52 -1.29 -6.81
CA GLY A 427 -15.59 -2.49 -7.63
C GLY A 427 -14.32 -2.84 -8.40
N ILE A 428 -13.19 -2.19 -8.12
CA ILE A 428 -11.87 -2.60 -8.64
C ILE A 428 -11.46 -3.89 -7.94
N HIS A 429 -11.82 -5.03 -8.53
CA HIS A 429 -11.53 -6.35 -8.00
C HIS A 429 -11.60 -7.38 -9.12
N ASP A 430 -10.57 -8.22 -9.21
CA ASP A 430 -10.49 -9.37 -10.12
C ASP A 430 -11.47 -10.51 -9.80
N ARG A 431 -11.99 -10.56 -8.56
CA ARG A 431 -12.95 -11.55 -8.07
C ARG A 431 -14.16 -10.83 -7.44
N PRO A 432 -14.95 -10.09 -8.23
CA PRO A 432 -16.08 -9.34 -7.70
C PRO A 432 -17.17 -10.26 -7.12
N SER A 433 -17.92 -9.76 -6.14
CA SER A 433 -19.03 -10.52 -5.57
C SER A 433 -20.19 -10.64 -6.57
N LYS A 434 -20.95 -11.73 -6.47
CA LYS A 434 -22.18 -11.92 -7.27
C LYS A 434 -23.13 -10.74 -7.11
N ALA A 435 -23.31 -10.25 -5.88
CA ALA A 435 -24.20 -9.13 -5.58
C ALA A 435 -23.83 -7.84 -6.34
N LEU A 436 -22.54 -7.51 -6.44
CA LEU A 436 -22.10 -6.36 -7.23
C LEU A 436 -22.42 -6.54 -8.72
N LEU A 437 -22.12 -7.72 -9.27
CA LEU A 437 -22.35 -8.01 -10.69
C LEU A 437 -23.83 -7.99 -11.06
N ASP A 438 -24.69 -8.60 -10.24
CA ASP A 438 -26.15 -8.56 -10.42
C ASP A 438 -26.67 -7.12 -10.39
N ARG A 439 -26.12 -6.30 -9.48
CA ARG A 439 -26.54 -4.91 -9.36
C ARG A 439 -26.07 -4.04 -10.54
N ILE A 440 -24.88 -4.30 -11.07
CA ILE A 440 -24.40 -3.67 -12.31
C ILE A 440 -25.33 -4.01 -13.47
N GLU A 441 -25.69 -5.28 -13.64
CA GLU A 441 -26.62 -5.71 -14.68
C GLU A 441 -27.97 -4.99 -14.58
N GLU A 442 -28.54 -4.94 -13.39
CA GLU A 442 -29.83 -4.28 -13.15
C GLU A 442 -29.79 -2.77 -13.45
N VAL A 443 -28.74 -2.07 -13.03
CA VAL A 443 -28.64 -0.61 -13.16
C VAL A 443 -28.27 -0.19 -14.58
N PHE A 444 -27.44 -0.96 -15.28
CA PHE A 444 -26.84 -0.55 -16.56
C PHE A 444 -27.34 -1.35 -17.77
N GLY A 445 -28.05 -2.45 -17.58
CA GLY A 445 -28.71 -3.19 -18.66
C GLY A 445 -27.76 -3.98 -19.57
N PHE A 446 -26.53 -4.26 -19.13
CA PHE A 446 -25.62 -5.20 -19.80
C PHE A 446 -25.22 -6.32 -18.83
N ASP A 447 -24.94 -7.52 -19.35
CA ASP A 447 -24.48 -8.65 -18.51
C ASP A 447 -22.96 -8.56 -18.26
N PRO A 448 -22.50 -8.26 -17.04
CA PRO A 448 -21.07 -8.23 -16.74
C PRO A 448 -20.50 -9.66 -16.63
N PRO A 449 -19.22 -9.86 -16.94
CA PRO A 449 -18.58 -11.16 -16.81
C PRO A 449 -18.70 -11.73 -15.39
N ARG A 450 -19.05 -13.01 -15.28
CA ARG A 450 -19.21 -13.69 -13.98
C ARG A 450 -17.98 -14.48 -13.52
N ARG A 451 -17.07 -14.79 -14.44
CA ARG A 451 -15.83 -15.49 -14.12
C ARG A 451 -14.81 -14.55 -13.45
N PRO A 452 -13.97 -15.05 -12.52
CA PRO A 452 -12.80 -14.33 -12.04
C PRO A 452 -11.89 -13.88 -13.19
N GLY A 453 -11.28 -12.70 -13.04
CA GLY A 453 -10.16 -12.24 -13.85
C GLY A 453 -8.82 -12.54 -13.18
N PHE A 454 -7.76 -11.94 -13.72
CA PHE A 454 -6.40 -12.08 -13.19
C PHE A 454 -6.10 -11.12 -12.05
N ASN A 455 -5.61 -11.65 -10.92
CA ASN A 455 -4.88 -10.83 -9.94
C ASN A 455 -3.50 -10.41 -10.48
N THR A 456 -2.78 -9.55 -9.76
CA THR A 456 -1.46 -9.03 -10.19
C THR A 456 -0.45 -10.11 -10.59
N VAL A 457 -0.30 -11.19 -9.81
CA VAL A 457 0.62 -12.29 -10.13
C VAL A 457 0.14 -13.04 -11.37
N GLU A 458 -1.14 -13.39 -11.41
CA GLU A 458 -1.77 -14.09 -12.54
C GLU A 458 -1.67 -13.28 -13.84
N ALA A 459 -1.77 -11.95 -13.77
CA ALA A 459 -1.67 -11.06 -14.91
C ALA A 459 -0.24 -11.05 -15.48
N ILE A 460 0.79 -11.06 -14.63
CA ILE A 460 2.19 -11.18 -15.07
C ILE A 460 2.40 -12.53 -15.77
N HIS A 461 1.86 -13.62 -15.22
CA HIS A 461 1.89 -14.92 -15.88
C HIS A 461 1.16 -14.92 -17.23
N ALA A 462 -0.05 -14.35 -17.28
CA ALA A 462 -0.84 -14.27 -18.50
C ALA A 462 -0.10 -13.52 -19.62
N MET A 463 0.60 -12.42 -19.28
CA MET A 463 1.42 -11.67 -20.24
C MET A 463 2.63 -12.49 -20.72
N LEU A 464 3.34 -13.19 -19.81
CA LEU A 464 4.46 -14.05 -20.18
C LEU A 464 4.06 -15.23 -21.08
N GLU A 465 2.86 -15.76 -20.86
CA GLU A 465 2.29 -16.88 -21.61
C GLU A 465 1.59 -16.44 -22.92
N GLY A 466 1.54 -15.13 -23.19
CA GLY A 466 0.87 -14.56 -24.37
C GLY A 466 -0.67 -14.61 -24.32
N ARG A 467 -1.25 -14.99 -23.17
CA ARG A 467 -2.71 -14.97 -22.92
C ARG A 467 -3.23 -13.55 -22.70
N ALA A 468 -2.40 -12.65 -22.16
CA ALA A 468 -2.67 -11.22 -22.11
C ALA A 468 -1.73 -10.49 -23.09
N LYS A 469 -2.31 -9.67 -23.96
CA LYS A 469 -1.63 -8.98 -25.06
C LYS A 469 -1.68 -7.46 -24.91
N LEU A 470 -2.58 -6.91 -24.10
CA LEU A 470 -2.68 -5.47 -23.83
C LEU A 470 -2.66 -5.22 -22.32
N PHE A 471 -1.82 -4.28 -21.89
CA PHE A 471 -1.75 -3.85 -20.49
C PHE A 471 -2.10 -2.36 -20.40
N PHE A 472 -3.12 -2.03 -19.61
CA PHE A 472 -3.53 -0.66 -19.30
C PHE A 472 -3.37 -0.42 -17.80
N ALA A 473 -2.59 0.60 -17.42
CA ALA A 473 -2.39 1.00 -16.03
C ALA A 473 -3.02 2.36 -15.74
N MET A 474 -4.02 2.36 -14.85
CA MET A 474 -4.54 3.56 -14.20
C MET A 474 -3.63 3.94 -13.02
N GLY A 475 -2.61 4.75 -13.32
CA GLY A 475 -1.62 5.19 -12.34
C GLY A 475 -0.63 4.10 -11.92
N GLY A 476 0.24 4.48 -10.97
CA GLY A 476 1.25 3.60 -10.39
C GLY A 476 2.48 3.36 -11.25
N ASN A 477 3.41 2.58 -10.70
CA ASN A 477 4.60 2.08 -11.39
C ASN A 477 4.58 0.56 -11.22
N PHE A 478 3.80 -0.12 -12.06
CA PHE A 478 3.55 -1.56 -11.97
C PHE A 478 4.87 -2.34 -11.90
N LEU A 479 5.78 -2.07 -12.84
CA LEU A 479 7.10 -2.69 -12.92
C LEU A 479 7.86 -2.71 -11.59
N GLN A 480 7.98 -1.56 -10.93
CA GLN A 480 8.78 -1.45 -9.70
C GLN A 480 7.99 -1.86 -8.45
N ALA A 481 6.66 -1.95 -8.54
CA ALA A 481 5.83 -2.33 -7.40
C ALA A 481 5.67 -3.85 -7.26
N THR A 482 5.73 -4.58 -8.36
CA THR A 482 5.54 -6.04 -8.41
C THR A 482 6.81 -6.80 -8.04
N PRO A 483 6.70 -8.08 -7.65
CA PRO A 483 7.84 -8.96 -7.45
C PRO A 483 8.54 -9.29 -8.77
N ASP A 484 9.81 -9.69 -8.69
CA ASP A 484 10.63 -10.15 -9.81
C ASP A 484 10.65 -9.12 -10.97
N THR A 485 11.33 -8.00 -10.74
CA THR A 485 11.36 -6.83 -11.63
C THR A 485 11.70 -7.21 -13.08
N GLU A 486 12.71 -8.06 -13.29
CA GLU A 486 13.11 -8.49 -14.63
C GLU A 486 12.07 -9.39 -15.30
N ARG A 487 11.44 -10.30 -14.54
CA ARG A 487 10.35 -11.12 -15.06
C ARG A 487 9.11 -10.29 -15.38
N THR A 488 8.75 -9.32 -14.54
CA THR A 488 7.69 -8.35 -14.83
C THR A 488 8.02 -7.55 -16.08
N ALA A 489 9.28 -7.14 -16.27
CA ALA A 489 9.68 -6.41 -17.47
C ALA A 489 9.54 -7.25 -18.74
N ARG A 490 9.91 -8.54 -18.69
CA ARG A 490 9.65 -9.47 -19.80
C ARG A 490 8.16 -9.57 -20.13
N ALA A 491 7.30 -9.60 -19.10
CA ALA A 491 5.85 -9.63 -19.26
C ALA A 491 5.29 -8.35 -19.92
N LEU A 492 5.73 -7.18 -19.49
CA LEU A 492 5.32 -5.92 -20.12
C LEU A 492 5.79 -5.84 -21.59
N ARG A 493 7.03 -6.28 -21.86
CA ARG A 493 7.61 -6.28 -23.22
C ARG A 493 6.93 -7.27 -24.18
N SER A 494 6.30 -8.34 -23.68
CA SER A 494 5.58 -9.30 -24.53
C SER A 494 4.23 -8.77 -25.03
N CYS A 495 3.70 -7.71 -24.42
CA CYS A 495 2.43 -7.11 -24.82
C CYS A 495 2.52 -6.44 -26.20
N LYS A 496 1.43 -6.50 -26.98
CA LYS A 496 1.25 -5.71 -28.21
C LYS A 496 1.18 -4.22 -27.91
N MET A 497 0.51 -3.84 -26.82
CA MET A 497 0.40 -2.45 -26.38
C MET A 497 0.43 -2.32 -24.86
N THR A 498 1.18 -1.34 -24.38
CA THR A 498 1.14 -0.88 -22.97
C THR A 498 0.59 0.55 -22.90
N VAL A 499 -0.36 0.82 -22.02
CA VAL A 499 -0.97 2.15 -21.85
C VAL A 499 -0.85 2.58 -20.40
N TYR A 500 -0.43 3.81 -20.16
CA TYR A 500 -0.20 4.33 -18.82
C TYR A 500 -0.90 5.68 -18.63
N VAL A 501 -1.84 5.76 -17.69
CA VAL A 501 -2.34 7.04 -17.18
C VAL A 501 -1.41 7.50 -16.06
N SER A 502 -0.78 8.67 -16.19
CA SER A 502 0.31 9.05 -15.28
C SER A 502 0.52 10.54 -15.15
N THR A 503 0.81 11.02 -13.95
CA THR A 503 1.12 12.44 -13.72
C THR A 503 2.58 12.80 -14.04
N LYS A 504 3.51 11.86 -13.87
CA LYS A 504 4.96 12.05 -14.00
C LYS A 504 5.63 10.78 -14.52
N LEU A 505 6.82 10.97 -15.12
CA LEU A 505 7.67 9.90 -15.62
C LEU A 505 8.11 8.95 -14.48
N ASN A 506 8.07 7.64 -14.75
CA ASN A 506 8.62 6.60 -13.90
C ASN A 506 9.25 5.49 -14.78
N ARG A 507 9.98 4.55 -14.16
CA ARG A 507 10.69 3.50 -14.92
C ARG A 507 9.79 2.58 -15.72
N GLY A 508 8.56 2.32 -15.27
CA GLY A 508 7.59 1.50 -15.99
C GLY A 508 7.30 2.05 -17.39
N HIS A 509 7.34 3.38 -17.58
CA HIS A 509 7.17 4.02 -18.89
C HIS A 509 8.28 3.72 -19.89
N LEU A 510 9.43 3.21 -19.42
CA LEU A 510 10.57 2.84 -20.24
C LEU A 510 10.51 1.37 -20.65
N ILE A 511 9.69 0.56 -19.97
CA ILE A 511 9.49 -0.86 -20.26
C ILE A 511 8.17 -1.00 -21.03
N CYS A 512 8.31 -1.02 -22.35
CA CYS A 512 7.20 -0.91 -23.28
C CYS A 512 6.90 -2.26 -23.93
N GLY A 513 5.63 -2.48 -24.26
CA GLY A 513 5.24 -3.49 -25.24
C GLY A 513 5.71 -3.11 -26.65
N GLN A 514 5.19 -3.77 -27.68
CA GLN A 514 5.51 -3.44 -29.08
C GLN A 514 5.19 -1.97 -29.41
N SER A 515 4.11 -1.43 -28.84
CA SER A 515 3.82 0.01 -28.81
C SER A 515 3.44 0.43 -27.39
N SER A 516 3.65 1.70 -27.05
CA SER A 516 3.31 2.23 -25.73
C SER A 516 2.66 3.61 -25.82
N ILE A 517 1.67 3.89 -24.99
CA ILE A 517 1.03 5.21 -24.87
C ILE A 517 1.10 5.69 -23.42
N ILE A 518 1.48 6.95 -23.23
CA ILE A 518 1.38 7.64 -21.94
C ILE A 518 0.29 8.71 -22.06
N LEU A 519 -0.71 8.63 -21.20
CA LEU A 519 -1.83 9.56 -21.07
C LEU A 519 -1.63 10.42 -19.81
N PRO A 520 -1.18 11.67 -19.94
CA PRO A 520 -1.01 12.52 -18.78
C PRO A 520 -2.35 12.96 -18.19
N CYS A 521 -2.48 12.89 -16.87
CA CYS A 521 -3.70 13.27 -16.18
C CYS A 521 -3.50 14.45 -15.21
N LEU A 522 -4.61 15.04 -14.77
CA LEU A 522 -4.65 15.94 -13.63
C LEU A 522 -4.22 15.22 -12.34
N GLY A 523 -3.47 15.92 -11.50
CA GLY A 523 -3.20 15.56 -10.11
C GLY A 523 -4.33 16.03 -9.20
N ARG A 524 -4.42 15.44 -8.01
CA ARG A 524 -5.56 15.68 -7.10
C ARG A 524 -5.62 17.12 -6.58
N SER A 525 -4.48 17.82 -6.57
CA SER A 525 -4.39 19.23 -6.19
C SER A 525 -4.81 20.21 -7.27
N GLU A 526 -5.09 19.75 -8.50
CA GLU A 526 -5.40 20.59 -9.66
C GLU A 526 -6.92 20.72 -9.87
N VAL A 527 -7.38 21.92 -10.24
CA VAL A 527 -8.79 22.20 -10.54
C VAL A 527 -9.19 21.41 -11.78
N ASP A 528 -10.27 20.65 -11.67
CA ASP A 528 -10.91 19.93 -12.77
C ASP A 528 -12.15 20.69 -13.22
N GLU A 529 -12.00 21.49 -14.28
CA GLU A 529 -13.09 22.32 -14.82
C GLU A 529 -13.90 21.52 -15.85
N GLN A 530 -15.20 21.33 -15.59
CA GLN A 530 -16.12 20.64 -16.50
C GLN A 530 -17.28 21.56 -16.90
N ALA A 531 -18.21 21.07 -17.73
CA ALA A 531 -19.30 21.88 -18.29
C ALA A 531 -20.16 22.61 -17.24
N TYR A 532 -20.31 22.02 -16.04
CA TYR A 532 -21.08 22.60 -14.93
C TYR A 532 -20.19 23.26 -13.85
N GLY A 533 -18.93 23.56 -14.19
CA GLY A 533 -17.96 24.22 -13.32
C GLY A 533 -16.97 23.26 -12.66
N PRO A 534 -16.23 23.72 -11.63
CA PRO A 534 -15.22 22.92 -10.95
C PRO A 534 -15.81 21.68 -10.30
N GLN A 535 -15.24 20.52 -10.60
CA GLN A 535 -15.61 19.25 -10.01
C GLN A 535 -14.71 18.93 -8.81
N PHE A 536 -15.20 18.05 -7.93
CA PHE A 536 -14.41 17.43 -6.87
C PHE A 536 -14.59 15.92 -6.93
N VAL A 537 -13.58 15.21 -6.43
CA VAL A 537 -13.59 13.75 -6.35
C VAL A 537 -13.71 13.30 -4.91
N THR A 538 -14.00 12.03 -4.68
CA THR A 538 -14.10 11.45 -3.35
C THR A 538 -13.08 10.32 -3.16
N VAL A 539 -12.69 10.10 -1.91
CA VAL A 539 -11.80 9.00 -1.50
C VAL A 539 -12.32 8.34 -0.23
N GLU A 540 -11.93 7.09 0.02
CA GLU A 540 -12.18 6.34 1.24
C GLU A 540 -10.86 6.02 1.96
N ASN A 541 -10.75 6.46 3.23
CA ASN A 541 -9.57 6.20 4.05
C ASN A 541 -9.62 4.84 4.79
N SER A 542 -8.55 4.50 5.52
CA SER A 542 -8.39 3.20 6.19
C SER A 542 -9.48 2.86 7.23
N MET A 543 -10.21 3.87 7.73
CA MET A 543 -11.27 3.70 8.74
C MET A 543 -12.68 3.72 8.13
N GLY A 544 -12.78 3.66 6.79
CA GLY A 544 -14.06 3.62 6.07
C GLY A 544 -14.79 4.96 6.04
N VAL A 545 -14.07 6.09 6.13
CA VAL A 545 -14.67 7.41 5.91
C VAL A 545 -14.51 7.78 4.45
N VAL A 546 -15.63 8.12 3.81
CA VAL A 546 -15.71 8.68 2.47
C VAL A 546 -15.79 10.21 2.57
N HIS A 547 -14.82 10.91 1.99
CA HIS A 547 -14.76 12.38 2.02
C HIS A 547 -14.35 12.99 0.68
N SER A 548 -14.68 14.27 0.50
CA SER A 548 -14.37 15.01 -0.72
C SER A 548 -12.90 15.46 -0.80
N SER A 549 -12.45 15.67 -2.02
CA SER A 549 -11.12 16.13 -2.37
C SER A 549 -11.21 17.17 -3.49
N HIS A 550 -10.83 18.40 -3.18
CA HIS A 550 -10.97 19.56 -4.05
C HIS A 550 -9.61 20.07 -4.52
N GLY A 551 -9.39 20.07 -5.83
CA GLY A 551 -8.23 20.73 -6.44
C GLY A 551 -8.34 22.25 -6.35
N HIS A 552 -7.20 22.93 -6.15
CA HIS A 552 -7.12 24.40 -5.97
C HIS A 552 -6.05 25.07 -6.83
N LEU A 553 -5.26 24.28 -7.52
CA LEU A 553 -4.16 24.75 -8.34
C LEU A 553 -4.57 24.71 -9.81
N SER A 554 -4.08 25.67 -10.59
CA SER A 554 -4.21 25.59 -12.04
C SER A 554 -3.54 24.31 -12.55
N PRO A 555 -4.15 23.59 -13.50
CA PRO A 555 -3.54 22.44 -14.14
C PRO A 555 -2.13 22.70 -14.66
N ALA A 556 -1.28 21.68 -14.62
CA ALA A 556 0.10 21.75 -15.06
C ALA A 556 0.20 22.11 -16.55
N HIS A 557 -0.83 21.77 -17.32
CA HIS A 557 -1.06 22.17 -18.70
C HIS A 557 -2.58 22.21 -18.97
N PRO A 558 -3.10 23.19 -19.74
CA PRO A 558 -4.54 23.39 -19.93
C PRO A 558 -5.26 22.30 -20.72
N LYS A 559 -4.51 21.41 -21.39
CA LYS A 559 -5.07 20.28 -22.17
C LYS A 559 -5.06 18.95 -21.39
N LEU A 560 -4.79 18.96 -20.09
CA LEU A 560 -4.85 17.74 -19.29
C LEU A 560 -6.29 17.36 -18.99
N TYR A 561 -6.57 16.06 -19.04
CA TYR A 561 -7.85 15.50 -18.61
C TYR A 561 -7.73 14.86 -17.23
N SER A 562 -8.83 14.84 -16.49
CA SER A 562 -8.95 14.03 -15.28
C SER A 562 -8.93 12.54 -15.61
N GLU A 563 -8.63 11.69 -14.62
CA GLU A 563 -8.76 10.23 -14.76
C GLU A 563 -10.18 9.85 -15.21
N SER A 564 -11.22 10.45 -14.60
CA SER A 564 -12.63 10.22 -14.96
C SER A 564 -12.91 10.57 -16.42
N SER A 565 -12.41 11.71 -16.90
CA SER A 565 -12.54 12.11 -18.31
C SER A 565 -11.83 11.13 -19.24
N ILE A 566 -10.60 10.73 -18.93
CA ILE A 566 -9.83 9.77 -19.72
C ILE A 566 -10.60 8.45 -19.88
N VAL A 567 -11.16 7.93 -18.78
CA VAL A 567 -11.95 6.70 -18.80
C VAL A 567 -13.21 6.87 -19.64
N ALA A 568 -13.99 7.92 -19.43
CA ALA A 568 -15.24 8.14 -20.14
C ALA A 568 -15.04 8.30 -21.66
N TRP A 569 -14.05 9.10 -22.08
CA TRP A 569 -13.71 9.25 -23.50
C TRP A 569 -13.25 7.94 -24.12
N LEU A 570 -12.44 7.15 -23.41
CA LEU A 570 -12.00 5.86 -23.92
C LEU A 570 -13.16 4.87 -24.00
N ALA A 571 -14.04 4.82 -22.99
CA ALA A 571 -15.19 3.94 -22.97
C ALA A 571 -16.15 4.24 -24.12
N GLU A 572 -16.45 5.50 -24.39
CA GLU A 572 -17.24 5.94 -25.54
C GLU A 572 -16.63 5.45 -26.87
N GLN A 573 -15.32 5.62 -27.04
CA GLN A 573 -14.61 5.20 -28.26
C GLN A 573 -14.56 3.66 -28.43
N VAL A 574 -14.41 2.93 -27.33
CA VAL A 574 -14.29 1.46 -27.32
C VAL A 574 -15.66 0.80 -27.50
N LEU A 575 -16.65 1.22 -26.73
CA LEU A 575 -17.98 0.58 -26.69
C LEU A 575 -18.89 1.08 -27.82
N GLY A 576 -18.64 2.28 -28.35
CA GLY A 576 -19.42 2.87 -29.43
C GLY A 576 -20.78 3.42 -28.95
N PRO A 577 -21.58 4.00 -29.87
CA PRO A 577 -22.78 4.78 -29.52
C PRO A 577 -23.95 3.95 -28.98
N GLU A 578 -23.92 2.63 -29.15
CA GLU A 578 -24.97 1.71 -28.68
C GLU A 578 -24.79 1.31 -27.20
N THR A 579 -23.74 1.81 -26.53
CA THR A 579 -23.53 1.59 -25.09
C THR A 579 -24.71 2.15 -24.27
N PRO A 580 -25.23 1.42 -23.27
CA PRO A 580 -26.32 1.91 -22.43
C PRO A 580 -25.90 3.02 -21.46
N VAL A 581 -24.59 3.22 -21.28
CA VAL A 581 -24.01 4.21 -20.37
C VAL A 581 -23.64 5.48 -21.13
N SER A 582 -24.21 6.64 -20.77
CA SER A 582 -23.89 7.93 -21.38
C SER A 582 -22.59 8.52 -20.79
N TRP A 583 -21.43 8.04 -21.23
CA TRP A 583 -20.12 8.34 -20.64
C TRP A 583 -19.78 9.84 -20.60
N CYS A 584 -19.90 10.54 -21.73
CA CYS A 584 -19.61 11.97 -21.80
C CYS A 584 -20.55 12.81 -20.91
N TRP A 585 -21.82 12.41 -20.81
CA TRP A 585 -22.79 13.06 -19.93
C TRP A 585 -22.42 12.89 -18.45
N LEU A 586 -21.83 11.77 -18.05
CA LEU A 586 -21.43 11.56 -16.65
C LEU A 586 -20.29 12.50 -16.21
N ILE A 587 -19.33 12.78 -17.09
CA ILE A 587 -18.17 13.60 -16.74
C ILE A 587 -18.42 15.10 -16.77
N GLU A 588 -19.50 15.56 -17.41
CA GLU A 588 -19.94 16.96 -17.34
C GLU A 588 -20.26 17.42 -15.90
N ASN A 589 -20.72 16.49 -15.05
CA ASN A 589 -21.00 16.73 -13.64
C ASN A 589 -20.88 15.42 -12.83
N TYR A 590 -19.89 15.35 -11.93
CA TYR A 590 -19.57 14.15 -11.15
C TYR A 590 -20.64 13.81 -10.09
N ASP A 591 -21.59 14.71 -9.81
CA ASP A 591 -22.79 14.34 -9.03
C ASP A 591 -23.53 13.18 -9.68
N ARG A 592 -23.56 13.09 -11.02
CA ARG A 592 -24.20 12.01 -11.78
C ARG A 592 -23.48 10.67 -11.59
N ILE A 593 -22.15 10.69 -11.49
CA ILE A 593 -21.36 9.50 -11.18
C ILE A 593 -21.69 9.03 -9.77
N ARG A 594 -21.77 9.95 -8.80
CA ARG A 594 -22.12 9.64 -7.42
C ARG A 594 -23.57 9.13 -7.28
N ASP A 595 -24.52 9.63 -8.08
CA ASP A 595 -25.88 9.09 -8.14
C ASP A 595 -25.91 7.64 -8.65
N LEU A 596 -25.03 7.29 -9.60
CA LEU A 596 -24.90 5.91 -10.07
C LEU A 596 -24.21 5.00 -9.04
N ILE A 597 -23.21 5.51 -8.32
CA ILE A 597 -22.59 4.79 -7.20
C ILE A 597 -23.64 4.48 -6.14
N GLU A 598 -24.45 5.46 -5.75
CA GLU A 598 -25.56 5.27 -4.80
C GLU A 598 -26.53 4.17 -5.24
N LYS A 599 -26.88 4.13 -6.53
CA LYS A 599 -27.75 3.07 -7.06
C LYS A 599 -27.09 1.70 -7.09
N THR A 600 -25.77 1.62 -7.18
CA THR A 600 -25.03 0.38 -7.47
C THR A 600 -24.39 -0.25 -6.22
N ILE A 601 -23.96 0.56 -5.26
CA ILE A 601 -23.08 0.14 -4.16
C ILE A 601 -23.76 0.46 -2.82
N PRO A 602 -24.00 -0.54 -1.95
CA PRO A 602 -24.63 -0.32 -0.64
C PRO A 602 -23.85 0.65 0.25
N GLY A 603 -24.56 1.41 1.10
CA GLY A 603 -23.97 2.32 2.08
C GLY A 603 -23.73 3.75 1.57
N PHE A 604 -24.06 4.01 0.31
CA PHE A 604 -23.92 5.30 -0.38
C PHE A 604 -25.25 6.06 -0.54
N GLU A 605 -26.28 5.73 0.24
CA GLU A 605 -27.56 6.44 0.23
C GLU A 605 -27.35 7.94 0.47
N ASP A 606 -28.01 8.81 -0.28
CA ASP A 606 -27.81 10.27 -0.26
C ASP A 606 -26.34 10.71 -0.47
N PHE A 607 -25.59 10.05 -1.35
CA PHE A 607 -24.14 10.24 -1.48
C PHE A 607 -23.77 11.72 -1.68
N ASN A 608 -24.42 12.35 -2.66
CA ASN A 608 -24.21 13.75 -3.01
C ASN A 608 -24.35 14.71 -1.82
N THR A 609 -25.32 14.45 -0.94
CA THR A 609 -25.58 15.25 0.25
C THR A 609 -24.58 14.95 1.36
N ARG A 610 -24.34 13.67 1.63
CA ARG A 610 -23.50 13.23 2.76
C ARG A 610 -22.03 13.61 2.59
N VAL A 611 -21.49 13.52 1.38
CA VAL A 611 -20.06 13.81 1.16
C VAL A 611 -19.70 15.29 1.28
N ARG A 612 -20.70 16.18 1.17
CA ARG A 612 -20.54 17.62 1.36
C ARG A 612 -20.62 18.06 2.82
N LYS A 613 -20.96 17.15 3.74
CA LYS A 613 -20.86 17.42 5.18
C LYS A 613 -19.38 17.50 5.57
N PRO A 614 -18.99 18.39 6.50
CA PRO A 614 -17.62 18.42 7.01
C PRO A 614 -17.19 17.04 7.51
N GLY A 615 -16.04 16.56 7.06
CA GLY A 615 -15.54 15.23 7.39
C GLY A 615 -16.06 14.08 6.51
N GLY A 616 -17.11 14.32 5.71
CA GLY A 616 -17.73 13.30 4.87
C GLY A 616 -18.67 12.38 5.65
N PHE A 617 -18.62 11.06 5.40
CA PHE A 617 -19.44 10.08 6.10
C PHE A 617 -18.72 8.74 6.28
N HIS A 618 -19.10 8.01 7.32
CA HIS A 618 -18.64 6.63 7.53
C HIS A 618 -19.51 5.65 6.74
N LEU A 619 -18.86 4.68 6.11
CA LEU A 619 -19.50 3.47 5.65
C LEU A 619 -19.79 2.56 6.84
N TYR A 620 -20.90 1.83 6.73
CA TYR A 620 -21.29 0.85 7.73
C TYR A 620 -20.23 -0.27 7.86
N ASN A 621 -19.92 -0.66 9.09
CA ASN A 621 -19.05 -1.78 9.39
C ASN A 621 -19.77 -2.72 10.37
N SER A 622 -20.19 -3.88 9.87
CA SER A 622 -21.00 -4.82 10.62
C SER A 622 -20.27 -5.39 11.84
N ALA A 623 -18.97 -5.66 11.72
CA ALA A 623 -18.14 -6.17 12.81
C ALA A 623 -18.03 -5.17 13.98
N ARG A 624 -18.13 -3.86 13.72
CA ARG A 624 -18.19 -2.82 14.76
C ARG A 624 -19.47 -2.90 15.60
N GLU A 625 -20.56 -3.39 15.02
CA GLU A 625 -21.86 -3.56 15.68
C GLU A 625 -22.10 -5.00 16.16
N ARG A 626 -21.05 -5.84 16.22
CA ARG A 626 -21.12 -7.27 16.54
C ARG A 626 -22.05 -8.07 15.62
N GLN A 627 -22.16 -7.62 14.37
CA GLN A 627 -22.88 -8.31 13.30
C GLN A 627 -21.85 -8.89 12.34
N PHE A 628 -21.63 -10.20 12.40
CA PHE A 628 -20.60 -10.85 11.60
C PHE A 628 -21.22 -11.38 10.33
N ALA A 629 -20.87 -10.79 9.19
CA ALA A 629 -21.39 -11.16 7.87
C ALA A 629 -20.68 -12.41 7.30
N THR A 630 -20.39 -13.37 8.18
CA THR A 630 -19.86 -14.70 7.84
C THR A 630 -21.01 -15.63 7.47
N GLU A 631 -20.70 -16.82 6.96
CA GLU A 631 -21.73 -17.80 6.57
C GLU A 631 -22.63 -18.21 7.75
N SER A 632 -22.09 -18.32 8.97
CA SER A 632 -22.88 -18.68 10.17
C SER A 632 -23.48 -17.48 10.92
N GLY A 633 -23.17 -16.25 10.51
CA GLY A 633 -23.58 -15.03 11.22
C GLY A 633 -22.76 -14.73 12.49
N LYS A 634 -21.72 -15.53 12.79
CA LYS A 634 -20.83 -15.39 13.95
C LYS A 634 -19.37 -15.21 13.54
N ALA A 635 -18.59 -14.55 14.38
CA ALA A 635 -17.14 -14.45 14.17
C ALA A 635 -16.48 -15.83 14.30
N GLN A 636 -15.52 -16.13 13.43
CA GLN A 636 -14.92 -17.46 13.34
C GLN A 636 -13.54 -17.48 14.00
N PHE A 637 -13.37 -18.36 14.97
CA PHE A 637 -12.04 -18.83 15.37
C PHE A 637 -11.46 -19.74 14.28
N THR A 638 -10.14 -19.69 14.13
CA THR A 638 -9.45 -20.43 13.06
C THR A 638 -8.18 -21.10 13.57
N ILE A 639 -7.81 -22.22 12.96
CA ILE A 639 -6.54 -22.90 13.24
C ILE A 639 -5.55 -22.55 12.14
N ASN A 640 -4.44 -21.90 12.49
CA ASN A 640 -3.38 -21.58 11.55
C ASN A 640 -2.06 -22.21 12.04
N PRO A 641 -1.35 -23.03 11.26
CA PRO A 641 -0.11 -23.64 11.72
C PRO A 641 1.01 -22.58 11.87
N ALA A 642 1.89 -22.76 12.86
CA ALA A 642 3.13 -22.00 12.92
C ALA A 642 4.00 -22.35 11.69
N PRO A 643 4.62 -21.36 11.03
CA PRO A 643 5.45 -21.63 9.86
C PRO A 643 6.75 -22.34 10.25
N ASP A 644 7.26 -23.19 9.36
CA ASP A 644 8.62 -23.72 9.48
C ASP A 644 9.62 -22.59 9.21
N LEU A 645 10.40 -22.25 10.23
CA LEU A 645 11.38 -21.18 10.16
C LEU A 645 12.78 -21.67 9.80
N THR A 646 12.96 -22.96 9.53
CA THR A 646 14.24 -23.56 9.16
C THR A 646 14.83 -22.89 7.92
N LEU A 647 16.13 -22.57 7.98
CA LEU A 647 16.87 -21.94 6.90
C LEU A 647 18.13 -22.77 6.57
N PRO A 648 18.41 -23.05 5.29
CA PRO A 648 19.65 -23.72 4.88
C PRO A 648 20.90 -22.98 5.37
N GLU A 649 22.01 -23.70 5.51
CA GLU A 649 23.28 -23.11 5.94
C GLU A 649 23.73 -21.97 5.01
N GLY A 650 24.19 -20.86 5.60
CA GLY A 650 24.60 -19.65 4.89
C GLY A 650 23.44 -18.85 4.27
N CYS A 651 22.18 -19.22 4.51
CA CYS A 651 21.00 -18.46 4.08
C CYS A 651 20.43 -17.59 5.20
N PHE A 652 19.84 -16.48 4.77
CA PHE A 652 19.15 -15.49 5.58
C PHE A 652 17.69 -15.38 5.13
N ARG A 653 16.79 -14.97 6.03
CA ARG A 653 15.45 -14.51 5.67
C ARG A 653 15.50 -12.99 5.44
N MET A 654 15.13 -12.56 4.24
CA MET A 654 15.10 -11.15 3.85
C MET A 654 13.67 -10.61 3.91
N MET A 655 13.57 -9.37 4.38
CA MET A 655 12.41 -8.52 4.14
C MET A 655 12.79 -7.22 3.43
N THR A 656 11.90 -6.70 2.59
CA THR A 656 12.05 -5.35 2.03
C THR A 656 11.35 -4.30 2.89
N VAL A 657 11.90 -3.09 3.03
CA VAL A 657 11.28 -2.00 3.81
C VAL A 657 11.33 -0.68 3.04
N ARG A 658 10.44 0.25 3.40
CA ARG A 658 10.43 1.59 2.79
C ARG A 658 11.37 2.54 3.53
N THR A 659 12.04 3.42 2.79
CA THR A 659 12.84 4.51 3.38
C THR A 659 11.96 5.66 3.85
N HIS A 660 12.52 6.52 4.70
CA HIS A 660 11.85 7.75 5.11
C HIS A 660 11.52 8.70 3.95
N ASP A 661 12.47 8.93 3.03
CA ASP A 661 12.30 9.85 1.88
C ASP A 661 11.68 9.17 0.65
N GLN A 662 10.65 8.35 0.88
CA GLN A 662 10.01 7.58 -0.17
C GLN A 662 8.52 7.38 0.15
N TYR A 663 7.71 7.35 -0.91
CA TYR A 663 6.35 6.88 -0.83
C TYR A 663 6.06 5.87 -1.95
N ASN A 664 5.80 4.62 -1.57
CA ASN A 664 5.75 3.49 -2.51
C ASN A 664 7.01 3.51 -3.40
N THR A 665 6.91 3.39 -4.72
CA THR A 665 8.04 3.44 -5.66
C THR A 665 8.51 4.88 -5.96
N THR A 666 7.81 5.90 -5.44
CA THR A 666 8.21 7.30 -5.61
C THR A 666 9.32 7.65 -4.61
N VAL A 667 10.54 7.83 -5.12
CA VAL A 667 11.70 8.26 -4.33
C VAL A 667 11.71 9.80 -4.26
N TYR A 668 11.53 10.37 -3.08
CA TYR A 668 11.62 11.81 -2.85
C TYR A 668 13.05 12.26 -2.55
N GLY A 669 13.88 11.37 -2.01
CA GLY A 669 15.28 11.61 -1.67
C GLY A 669 16.02 10.30 -1.47
N LYS A 670 17.35 10.38 -1.43
CA LYS A 670 18.23 9.22 -1.22
C LYS A 670 18.54 8.93 0.25
N ASP A 671 17.94 9.68 1.18
CA ASP A 671 18.23 9.57 2.59
C ASP A 671 17.17 8.72 3.32
N ASP A 672 17.64 7.94 4.29
CA ASP A 672 16.86 7.44 5.40
C ASP A 672 17.46 7.95 6.71
N ARG A 673 17.03 9.16 7.08
CA ARG A 673 17.47 9.81 8.31
C ARG A 673 17.22 8.96 9.56
N TYR A 674 16.18 8.13 9.58
CA TYR A 674 15.85 7.35 10.78
C TYR A 674 16.74 6.13 10.94
N ARG A 675 17.14 5.49 9.83
CA ARG A 675 18.07 4.36 9.86
C ARG A 675 19.54 4.76 9.70
N GLY A 676 19.83 6.04 9.51
CA GLY A 676 21.20 6.56 9.40
C GLY A 676 21.83 6.32 8.03
N VAL A 677 21.04 6.17 6.96
CA VAL A 677 21.56 6.00 5.60
C VAL A 677 21.44 7.32 4.84
N ARG A 678 22.52 7.78 4.22
CA ARG A 678 22.58 9.03 3.45
C ARG A 678 23.10 8.79 2.06
N GLY A 679 22.58 9.51 1.06
CA GLY A 679 23.16 9.55 -0.28
C GLY A 679 23.03 8.27 -1.12
N GLY A 680 22.41 7.21 -0.61
CA GLY A 680 22.23 5.95 -1.34
C GLY A 680 21.18 5.02 -0.73
N ARG A 681 20.78 3.97 -1.46
CA ARG A 681 19.62 3.12 -1.14
C ARG A 681 19.88 1.60 -1.25
N ARG A 682 20.94 1.17 -1.92
CA ARG A 682 21.36 -0.24 -2.04
C ARG A 682 22.08 -0.66 -0.77
N VAL A 683 21.32 -0.90 0.30
CA VAL A 683 21.82 -1.36 1.60
C VAL A 683 21.22 -2.70 1.98
N VAL A 684 22.01 -3.51 2.69
CA VAL A 684 21.53 -4.69 3.41
C VAL A 684 21.84 -4.52 4.89
N PHE A 685 20.78 -4.36 5.68
CA PHE A 685 20.86 -4.33 7.14
C PHE A 685 21.05 -5.74 7.67
N MET A 686 22.10 -5.94 8.46
CA MET A 686 22.51 -7.26 8.91
C MET A 686 22.93 -7.24 10.37
N ASN A 687 22.65 -8.33 11.08
CA ASN A 687 23.07 -8.52 12.46
C ASN A 687 24.61 -8.61 12.52
N GLU A 688 25.23 -7.94 13.51
CA GLU A 688 26.69 -7.90 13.62
C GLU A 688 27.33 -9.29 13.83
N ALA A 689 26.67 -10.18 14.59
CA ALA A 689 27.18 -11.53 14.80
C ALA A 689 27.11 -12.37 13.50
N ASP A 690 26.03 -12.21 12.74
CA ASP A 690 25.90 -12.85 11.43
C ASP A 690 26.95 -12.34 10.44
N MET A 691 27.25 -11.03 10.46
CA MET A 691 28.30 -10.45 9.63
C MET A 691 29.66 -11.07 9.95
N GLN A 692 29.99 -11.21 11.24
CA GLN A 692 31.24 -11.84 11.69
C GLN A 692 31.32 -13.31 11.23
N GLN A 693 30.22 -14.07 11.37
CA GLN A 693 30.15 -15.46 10.91
C GLN A 693 30.28 -15.58 9.38
N ALA A 694 29.74 -14.62 8.63
CA ALA A 694 29.83 -14.56 7.17
C ALA A 694 31.16 -13.94 6.66
N GLY A 695 32.05 -13.48 7.54
CA GLY A 695 33.29 -12.82 7.16
C GLY A 695 33.09 -11.46 6.47
N LEU A 696 31.99 -10.77 6.76
CA LEU A 696 31.61 -9.49 6.16
C LEU A 696 31.95 -8.32 7.09
N ALA A 697 32.56 -7.26 6.55
CA ALA A 697 32.81 -6.03 7.28
C ALA A 697 31.71 -4.98 7.01
N PRO A 698 31.45 -4.06 7.95
CA PRO A 698 30.59 -2.90 7.68
C PRO A 698 31.09 -2.13 6.46
N GLY A 699 30.18 -1.78 5.54
CA GLY A 699 30.51 -1.05 4.32
C GLY A 699 30.98 -1.92 3.14
N SER A 700 31.23 -3.22 3.35
CA SER A 700 31.55 -4.15 2.25
C SER A 700 30.42 -4.20 1.22
N LYS A 701 30.80 -4.39 -0.06
CA LYS A 701 29.86 -4.61 -1.15
C LYS A 701 29.54 -6.09 -1.28
N VAL A 702 28.26 -6.43 -1.38
CA VAL A 702 27.76 -7.79 -1.46
C VAL A 702 26.72 -7.95 -2.55
N ASP A 703 26.68 -9.13 -3.13
CA ASP A 703 25.59 -9.57 -3.98
C ASP A 703 24.62 -10.39 -3.14
N ILE A 704 23.32 -10.12 -3.31
CA ILE A 704 22.26 -10.87 -2.67
C ILE A 704 21.65 -11.77 -3.73
N SER A 705 21.45 -13.05 -3.43
CA SER A 705 20.89 -13.99 -4.38
C SER A 705 19.74 -14.82 -3.80
N ASN A 706 18.82 -15.21 -4.66
CA ASN A 706 17.72 -16.12 -4.37
C ASN A 706 17.63 -17.17 -5.48
N ASP A 707 17.49 -18.44 -5.14
CA ASP A 707 17.44 -19.58 -6.06
C ASP A 707 16.09 -20.32 -6.02
N PHE A 708 15.03 -19.64 -5.56
CA PHE A 708 13.71 -20.25 -5.40
C PHE A 708 13.20 -20.83 -6.72
N GLY A 709 12.76 -22.09 -6.67
CA GLY A 709 12.26 -22.82 -7.84
C GLY A 709 13.34 -23.17 -8.87
N GLY A 710 14.62 -23.15 -8.49
CA GLY A 710 15.75 -23.44 -9.40
C GLY A 710 16.12 -22.29 -10.34
N GLU A 711 15.51 -21.11 -10.17
CA GLU A 711 15.81 -19.91 -10.95
C GLU A 711 16.66 -18.95 -10.09
N LEU A 712 17.90 -18.72 -10.51
CA LEU A 712 18.82 -17.81 -9.84
C LEU A 712 18.45 -16.35 -10.14
N ARG A 713 18.20 -15.59 -9.08
CA ARG A 713 18.01 -14.14 -9.07
C ARG A 713 19.17 -13.51 -8.30
N VAL A 714 19.71 -12.41 -8.80
CA VAL A 714 20.84 -11.72 -8.18
C VAL A 714 20.54 -10.23 -8.13
N ALA A 715 20.75 -9.61 -6.98
CA ALA A 715 20.71 -8.17 -6.78
C ALA A 715 22.12 -7.71 -6.37
N PRO A 716 22.88 -7.09 -7.28
CA PRO A 716 24.31 -6.90 -7.08
C PRO A 716 24.68 -5.65 -6.26
N ARG A 717 25.88 -5.65 -5.68
CA ARG A 717 26.57 -4.45 -5.14
C ARG A 717 25.83 -3.68 -4.03
N PHE A 718 25.13 -4.37 -3.13
CA PHE A 718 24.56 -3.78 -1.91
C PHE A 718 25.65 -3.49 -0.88
N THR A 719 25.50 -2.41 -0.11
CA THR A 719 26.39 -2.10 1.02
C THR A 719 25.90 -2.78 2.29
N VAL A 720 26.76 -3.52 2.98
CA VAL A 720 26.44 -4.12 4.29
C VAL A 720 26.39 -3.04 5.39
N VAL A 721 25.29 -2.99 6.13
CA VAL A 721 25.06 -2.04 7.22
C VAL A 721 24.75 -2.80 8.51
N PRO A 722 25.58 -2.68 9.56
CA PRO A 722 25.25 -3.21 10.88
C PRO A 722 23.94 -2.64 11.39
N TYR A 723 23.04 -3.52 11.84
CA TYR A 723 21.76 -3.09 12.38
C TYR A 723 21.23 -4.09 13.42
N PRO A 724 20.49 -3.62 14.46
CA PRO A 724 19.83 -4.50 15.41
C PRO A 724 18.61 -5.18 14.76
N ILE A 725 18.87 -6.17 13.92
CA ILE A 725 17.89 -7.09 13.32
C ILE A 725 18.11 -8.49 13.94
N PRO A 726 17.07 -9.34 14.09
CA PRO A 726 17.24 -10.71 14.56
C PRO A 726 18.31 -11.48 13.77
N SER A 727 19.00 -12.41 14.44
CA SER A 727 19.96 -13.27 13.75
C SER A 727 19.29 -14.07 12.63
N ARG A 728 20.08 -14.34 11.59
CA ARG A 728 19.68 -14.96 10.32
C ARG A 728 18.60 -14.20 9.55
N CYS A 729 18.39 -12.92 9.88
CA CYS A 729 17.49 -12.03 9.16
C CYS A 729 18.26 -10.86 8.55
N VAL A 730 17.82 -10.42 7.37
CA VAL A 730 18.35 -9.22 6.70
C VAL A 730 17.21 -8.33 6.20
N ALA A 731 17.47 -7.03 6.08
CA ALA A 731 16.50 -6.09 5.49
C ALA A 731 17.13 -5.26 4.38
N THR A 732 16.38 -5.00 3.33
CA THR A 732 16.78 -4.17 2.19
C THR A 732 15.73 -3.12 1.89
N TYR A 733 16.07 -2.08 1.13
CA TYR A 733 15.06 -1.12 0.70
C TYR A 733 14.23 -1.64 -0.48
N PHE A 734 12.95 -1.29 -0.45
CA PHE A 734 12.03 -1.42 -1.57
C PHE A 734 12.14 -0.20 -2.49
N PRO A 735 12.14 -0.36 -3.83
CA PRO A 735 12.03 -1.61 -4.59
C PRO A 735 13.39 -2.23 -4.97
N GLU A 736 14.52 -1.75 -4.42
CA GLU A 736 15.87 -2.12 -4.87
C GLU A 736 16.14 -3.63 -4.88
N ALA A 737 15.47 -4.40 -4.03
CA ALA A 737 15.61 -5.85 -3.93
C ALA A 737 14.42 -6.64 -4.53
N ASN A 738 13.48 -6.00 -5.24
CA ASN A 738 12.30 -6.69 -5.77
C ASN A 738 12.63 -7.80 -6.77
N VAL A 739 13.76 -7.70 -7.49
CA VAL A 739 14.25 -8.76 -8.38
C VAL A 739 14.45 -10.09 -7.66
N LEU A 740 14.71 -10.07 -6.35
CA LEU A 740 14.89 -11.27 -5.53
C LEU A 740 13.59 -11.91 -5.06
N VAL A 741 12.46 -11.18 -5.13
CA VAL A 741 11.16 -11.68 -4.67
C VAL A 741 10.60 -12.55 -5.80
N PRO A 742 10.49 -13.89 -5.64
CA PRO A 742 10.02 -14.74 -6.71
C PRO A 742 8.55 -14.48 -7.01
N LEU A 743 8.19 -14.38 -8.30
CA LEU A 743 6.81 -14.20 -8.73
C LEU A 743 5.87 -15.31 -8.21
N ASN A 744 6.38 -16.53 -8.12
CA ASN A 744 5.65 -17.72 -7.64
C ASN A 744 5.67 -17.89 -6.11
N ARG A 745 6.16 -16.91 -5.34
CA ARG A 745 6.18 -16.95 -3.87
C ARG A 745 5.26 -15.89 -3.31
N TYR A 746 4.06 -16.30 -2.93
CA TYR A 746 3.00 -15.44 -2.45
C TYR A 746 2.22 -16.07 -1.30
N ALA A 747 1.40 -15.27 -0.63
CA ALA A 747 0.49 -15.66 0.43
C ALA A 747 -0.58 -16.63 -0.08
N GLU A 748 -0.74 -17.75 0.61
CA GLU A 748 -1.77 -18.74 0.28
C GLU A 748 -3.16 -18.11 0.46
N GLY A 749 -4.03 -18.31 -0.54
CA GLY A 749 -5.40 -17.76 -0.59
C GLY A 749 -5.51 -16.33 -1.14
N SER A 750 -4.53 -15.45 -0.90
CA SER A 750 -4.61 -14.04 -1.32
C SER A 750 -3.67 -13.66 -2.48
N PHE A 751 -2.72 -14.51 -2.84
CA PHE A 751 -1.72 -14.22 -3.89
C PHE A 751 -0.86 -12.97 -3.63
N THR A 752 -0.86 -12.43 -2.40
CA THR A 752 0.03 -11.31 -2.04
C THR A 752 1.49 -11.75 -2.05
N PRO A 753 2.38 -11.12 -2.85
CA PRO A 753 3.80 -11.50 -2.90
C PRO A 753 4.46 -11.49 -1.52
N ALA A 754 5.28 -12.50 -1.26
CA ALA A 754 5.93 -12.71 0.04
C ALA A 754 7.18 -11.83 0.23
N SER A 755 7.09 -10.53 -0.05
CA SER A 755 8.23 -9.60 -0.04
C SER A 755 8.87 -9.36 1.34
N LYS A 756 8.27 -9.91 2.40
CA LYS A 756 8.78 -9.86 3.77
C LYS A 756 9.32 -11.22 4.25
N ASP A 757 9.26 -12.26 3.42
CA ASP A 757 9.77 -13.59 3.71
C ASP A 757 10.42 -14.21 2.46
N VAL A 758 11.63 -13.74 2.15
CA VAL A 758 12.44 -14.24 1.01
C VAL A 758 13.72 -14.88 1.53
N THR A 759 13.95 -16.15 1.24
CA THR A 759 15.23 -16.80 1.56
C THR A 759 16.31 -16.30 0.61
N VAL A 760 17.43 -15.80 1.13
CA VAL A 760 18.53 -15.27 0.32
C VAL A 760 19.89 -15.75 0.82
N ARG A 761 20.89 -15.70 -0.06
CA ARG A 761 22.31 -15.77 0.28
C ARG A 761 22.94 -14.39 0.11
N VAL A 762 23.89 -14.05 0.97
CA VAL A 762 24.66 -12.81 0.91
C VAL A 762 26.12 -13.19 0.75
N ALA A 763 26.76 -12.74 -0.34
CA ALA A 763 28.14 -13.06 -0.65
C ALA A 763 28.89 -11.78 -1.05
N PRO A 764 30.22 -11.68 -0.83
CA PRO A 764 31.02 -10.57 -1.36
C PRO A 764 30.77 -10.36 -2.86
N SER A 765 30.58 -9.10 -3.26
CA SER A 765 30.46 -8.74 -4.69
C SER A 765 31.77 -9.06 -5.39
N ALA A 766 31.66 -9.66 -6.59
CA ALA A 766 32.81 -9.95 -7.44
C ALA A 766 33.49 -8.68 -8.00
#